data_AF-E6LQQ9-F1
#
_entry.id   AF-E6LQQ9-F1
#
_cell.length_a   1.000
_cell.length_b   1.000
_cell.length_c   1.000
_cell.angle_alpha   90.00
_cell.angle_beta   90.00
_cell.angle_gamma   90.00
#
_symmetry.space_group_name_H-M   'P 1'
#
loop_
_entity.id
_entity.type
_entity.pdbx_description
1 polymer ?
#
loop_
_entity_poly.entity_id
_entity_poly.type
_entity_poly.pdbx_seq_one_letter_code
_entity_poly.pdbx_strand_id
1 'polypeptide(L)'
;MEKRKVRMGIDVGGTYTKCVAMDNETHEIIGKDQVKTTHDDKAGVAAGVVQSFRNCLKNFNIDPSDVVFVAHSTTQATNAFIEGDVANVGIIGIAGGGLEGFLAKRQLRLKDIVLDEKVGRMIKVLNTFIKKKQLTDEVINQNIDELVSQGTDVIVASMAFGVDSMEEEQKIHDLASKKNIPVTMASDITKLYGLTRRTRTAAINASILPKMMATANATESSVRGAGVSVPLMIMRGDGGVMEINEMRKRPILTALSGPAASVMGSLMYLRASNAIYFEVGGTTTNIGVIKNGRPGVDYAKIGGHDTYINSLDVRILGCAGGSMVRISDKDVVDVGPRSAHIAGCEYACFTPEEEIVNPQIELVSPKKGDPADYCVIRLQNGKKICFTNTCAANVLGLVDEKYFAHGNENSARKAMQPVADKLGITVEELATKILDKDYDKVSLCIKSLAEKYELDHDAMKLVGCGGGAAALVPYCAKKMGLDYDIPENAEVISSIGVALAMVRDVVERVIPNPSQEDIKELKQEAVDSAINSGADPDSIEVHVEIDAQTGKVTAIATGSTEVKATDLLKECDENEATKLVTKDFGKDVTDIKLSIKNDKFFVFEATKKGKNSVRIVDRKGFIKVQCSNAFVTKCKIANYKEVVEQLWEEQAEFRTDSVIRPDYFICYGPRISDYSAIDLEQIYLLMDLDLGDRDKQEEIIIVASI
;
A
#
# COMPACT_ATOMS: atom_id res chain seq x y z
N MET A 1 -13.05 9.16 35.46
CA MET A 1 -12.99 9.14 33.99
C MET A 1 -12.41 7.79 33.64
N GLU A 2 -13.11 6.98 32.84
CA GLU A 2 -12.49 5.76 32.29
C GLU A 2 -11.21 6.16 31.56
N LYS A 3 -10.15 5.36 31.75
CA LYS A 3 -8.88 5.58 31.06
C LYS A 3 -9.11 5.36 29.57
N ARG A 4 -8.98 6.44 28.79
CA ARG A 4 -9.10 6.42 27.34
C ARG A 4 -7.91 5.64 26.76
N LYS A 5 -8.15 4.57 26.02
CA LYS A 5 -7.09 3.86 25.29
C LYS A 5 -6.75 4.61 23.99
N VAL A 6 -5.47 4.67 23.65
CA VAL A 6 -4.96 5.48 22.54
C VAL A 6 -4.13 4.64 21.57
N ARG A 7 -4.40 4.80 20.27
CA ARG A 7 -3.57 4.29 19.17
C ARG A 7 -2.76 5.45 18.59
N MET A 8 -1.48 5.22 18.31
CA MET A 8 -0.61 6.23 17.75
C MET A 8 0.05 5.74 16.44
N GLY A 9 -0.14 6.49 15.37
CA GLY A 9 0.46 6.23 14.07
C GLY A 9 1.45 7.32 13.70
N ILE A 10 2.65 6.91 13.29
CA ILE A 10 3.73 7.84 12.93
C ILE A 10 4.15 7.56 11.49
N ASP A 11 4.09 8.58 10.63
CA ASP A 11 4.54 8.47 9.24
C ASP A 11 5.76 9.34 8.99
N VAL A 12 6.86 8.71 8.55
CA VAL A 12 8.10 9.38 8.18
C VAL A 12 8.11 9.67 6.69
N GLY A 13 7.56 10.83 6.33
CA GLY A 13 7.60 11.36 4.97
C GLY A 13 8.94 12.02 4.62
N GLY A 14 9.11 12.38 3.34
CA GLY A 14 10.32 13.03 2.86
C GLY A 14 10.55 14.45 3.41
N THR A 15 9.47 15.19 3.72
CA THR A 15 9.57 16.58 4.22
C THR A 15 9.21 16.70 5.70
N TYR A 16 8.13 16.02 6.11
CA TYR A 16 7.62 16.07 7.47
C TYR A 16 7.43 14.66 8.02
N THR A 17 7.72 14.51 9.30
CA THR A 17 7.33 13.35 10.10
C THR A 17 6.09 13.72 10.89
N LYS A 18 5.01 12.96 10.69
CA LYS A 18 3.68 13.25 11.23
C LYS A 18 3.29 12.19 12.24
N CYS A 19 2.69 12.61 13.34
CA CYS A 19 2.17 11.73 14.37
C CYS A 19 0.69 12.03 14.59
N VAL A 20 -0.14 11.00 14.58
CA VAL A 20 -1.58 11.08 14.87
C VAL A 20 -1.87 10.18 16.06
N ALA A 21 -2.59 10.71 17.04
CA ALA A 21 -3.16 9.96 18.15
C ALA A 21 -4.67 9.83 17.94
N MET A 22 -5.17 8.61 18.09
CA MET A 22 -6.58 8.26 17.91
C MET A 22 -7.11 7.58 19.17
N ASP A 23 -8.35 7.89 19.52
CA ASP A 23 -9.09 7.13 20.52
C ASP A 23 -9.33 5.71 19.99
N ASN A 24 -9.03 4.69 20.79
CA ASN A 24 -9.05 3.30 20.34
C ASN A 24 -10.47 2.76 20.12
N GLU A 25 -11.49 3.33 20.77
CA GLU A 25 -12.89 2.90 20.61
C GLU A 25 -13.53 3.67 19.45
N THR A 26 -13.53 4.99 19.53
CA THR A 26 -14.25 5.82 18.56
C THR A 26 -13.52 6.01 17.23
N HIS A 27 -12.21 5.75 17.20
CA HIS A 27 -11.31 6.12 16.10
C HIS A 27 -11.31 7.63 15.79
N GLU A 28 -11.75 8.47 16.73
CA GLU A 28 -11.63 9.91 16.59
C GLU A 28 -10.17 10.34 16.77
N ILE A 29 -9.73 11.33 15.96
CA ILE A 29 -8.40 11.91 16.12
C ILE A 29 -8.41 12.82 17.36
N ILE A 30 -7.60 12.47 18.35
CA ILE A 30 -7.48 13.22 19.61
C ILE A 30 -6.21 14.06 19.67
N GLY A 31 -5.25 13.83 18.76
CA GLY A 31 -4.01 14.59 18.68
C GLY A 31 -3.32 14.47 17.34
N LYS A 32 -2.65 15.56 16.93
CA LYS A 32 -1.83 15.62 15.72
C LYS A 32 -0.60 16.46 15.98
N ASP A 33 0.57 15.92 15.67
CA ASP A 33 1.82 16.68 15.69
C ASP A 33 2.58 16.45 14.38
N GLN A 34 3.40 17.43 14.00
CA GLN A 34 4.30 17.30 12.87
C GLN A 34 5.61 18.02 13.13
N VAL A 35 6.70 17.43 12.64
CA VAL A 35 8.04 18.03 12.68
C VAL A 35 8.70 17.86 11.31
N LYS A 36 9.72 18.67 11.02
CA LYS A 36 10.54 18.45 9.82
C LYS A 36 11.27 17.11 9.93
N THR A 37 11.30 16.35 8.83
CA THR A 37 12.02 15.07 8.80
C THR A 37 13.53 15.30 8.94
N THR A 38 14.16 14.53 9.82
CA THR A 38 15.55 14.72 10.26
C THR A 38 16.54 13.87 9.47
N HIS A 39 16.57 14.00 8.14
CA HIS A 39 17.45 13.17 7.28
C HIS A 39 18.93 13.27 7.66
N ASP A 40 19.38 14.48 8.02
CA ASP A 40 20.80 14.79 8.29
C ASP A 40 21.17 14.69 9.79
N ASP A 41 20.26 14.26 10.65
CA ASP A 41 20.56 14.09 12.08
C ASP A 41 21.47 12.87 12.30
N LYS A 42 22.27 12.88 13.37
CA LYS A 42 23.13 11.73 13.74
C LYS A 42 22.32 10.46 14.03
N ALA A 43 21.10 10.61 14.55
CA ALA A 43 20.15 9.53 14.75
C ALA A 43 19.25 9.30 13.52
N GLY A 44 19.49 10.02 12.41
CA GLY A 44 18.68 9.99 11.21
C GLY A 44 17.22 10.36 11.46
N VAL A 45 16.32 9.75 10.70
CA VAL A 45 14.87 10.02 10.80
C VAL A 45 14.26 9.64 12.15
N ALA A 46 14.93 8.80 12.95
CA ALA A 46 14.44 8.43 14.28
C ALA A 46 14.28 9.66 15.18
N ALA A 47 15.13 10.68 15.08
CA ALA A 47 15.00 11.90 15.88
C ALA A 47 13.65 12.60 15.64
N GLY A 48 13.23 12.74 14.37
CA GLY A 48 11.94 13.31 13.98
C GLY A 48 10.76 12.47 14.48
N VAL A 49 10.84 11.14 14.39
CA VAL A 49 9.83 10.21 14.93
C VAL A 49 9.63 10.43 16.43
N VAL A 50 10.73 10.52 17.16
CA VAL A 50 10.71 10.67 18.63
C VAL A 50 10.18 12.03 19.05
N GLN A 51 10.59 13.08 18.33
CA GLN A 51 10.12 14.43 18.61
C GLN A 51 8.62 14.56 18.37
N SER A 52 8.11 14.10 17.22
CA SER A 52 6.68 14.19 16.90
C SER A 52 5.83 13.36 17.87
N PHE A 53 6.31 12.17 18.25
CA PHE A 53 5.65 11.32 19.23
C PHE A 53 5.55 11.98 20.61
N ARG A 54 6.67 12.48 21.15
CA ARG A 54 6.68 13.16 22.46
C ARG A 54 5.87 14.44 22.47
N ASN A 55 5.93 15.21 21.39
CA ASN A 55 5.09 16.39 21.22
C ASN A 55 3.61 16.02 21.22
N CYS A 56 3.22 14.96 20.51
CA CYS A 56 1.84 14.51 20.47
C CYS A 56 1.36 14.10 21.87
N LEU A 57 2.13 13.32 22.61
CA LEU A 57 1.80 12.97 24.01
C LEU A 57 1.63 14.22 24.89
N LYS A 58 2.59 15.15 24.83
CA LYS A 58 2.63 16.34 25.69
C LYS A 58 1.56 17.38 25.33
N ASN A 59 1.44 17.74 24.05
CA ASN A 59 0.57 18.81 23.56
C ASN A 59 -0.91 18.46 23.70
N PHE A 60 -1.24 17.15 23.66
CA PHE A 60 -2.61 16.65 23.78
C PHE A 60 -2.88 15.95 25.12
N ASN A 61 -1.96 16.05 26.09
CA ASN A 61 -2.10 15.53 27.45
C ASN A 61 -2.49 14.03 27.50
N ILE A 62 -1.80 13.21 26.70
CA ILE A 62 -1.97 11.76 26.64
C ILE A 62 -0.98 11.10 27.61
N ASP A 63 -1.48 10.29 28.54
CA ASP A 63 -0.64 9.51 29.44
C ASP A 63 0.01 8.35 28.65
N PRO A 64 1.34 8.12 28.75
CA PRO A 64 1.98 6.99 28.07
C PRO A 64 1.37 5.63 28.41
N SER A 65 0.77 5.46 29.60
CA SER A 65 0.08 4.23 30.01
C SER A 65 -1.27 4.00 29.33
N ASP A 66 -1.81 5.02 28.66
CA ASP A 66 -3.03 4.93 27.86
C ASP A 66 -2.76 4.45 26.43
N VAL A 67 -1.50 4.46 25.98
CA VAL A 67 -1.11 4.01 24.63
C VAL A 67 -1.14 2.49 24.55
N VAL A 68 -2.06 1.96 23.77
CA VAL A 68 -2.27 0.52 23.55
C VAL A 68 -1.73 0.02 22.22
N PHE A 69 -1.49 0.93 21.28
CA PHE A 69 -0.89 0.62 19.98
C PHE A 69 0.01 1.76 19.52
N VAL A 70 1.20 1.41 19.03
CA VAL A 70 2.10 2.36 18.38
C VAL A 70 2.74 1.72 17.16
N ALA A 71 2.56 2.36 16.02
CA ALA A 71 3.13 1.91 14.76
C ALA A 71 3.84 3.05 14.04
N HIS A 72 4.81 2.69 13.20
CA HIS A 72 5.42 3.67 12.30
C HIS A 72 5.63 3.14 10.88
N SER A 73 5.44 4.02 9.89
CA SER A 73 5.86 3.83 8.51
C SER A 73 7.11 4.63 8.20
N THR A 74 7.92 4.13 7.27
CA THR A 74 9.18 4.77 6.92
C THR A 74 9.54 4.59 5.45
N THR A 75 10.08 5.66 4.87
CA THR A 75 10.60 5.67 3.50
C THR A 75 12.06 5.21 3.41
N GLN A 76 12.69 4.84 4.54
CA GLN A 76 14.12 4.52 4.61
C GLN A 76 14.52 3.34 3.71
N ALA A 77 13.72 2.27 3.62
CA ALA A 77 14.02 1.13 2.74
C ALA A 77 14.03 1.56 1.26
N THR A 78 12.99 2.28 0.83
CA THR A 78 12.89 2.79 -0.54
C THR A 78 14.01 3.77 -0.86
N ASN A 79 14.36 4.66 0.06
CA ASN A 79 15.45 5.62 -0.11
C ASN A 79 16.82 4.93 -0.17
N ALA A 80 17.07 3.90 0.64
CA ALA A 80 18.31 3.13 0.60
C ALA A 80 18.54 2.52 -0.80
N PHE A 81 17.50 1.95 -1.43
CA PHE A 81 17.60 1.45 -2.80
C PHE A 81 17.82 2.57 -3.82
N ILE A 82 17.12 3.69 -3.67
CA ILE A 82 17.26 4.83 -4.58
C ILE A 82 18.66 5.42 -4.48
N GLU A 83 19.20 5.60 -3.27
CA GLU A 83 20.49 6.25 -3.01
C GLU A 83 21.68 5.32 -3.22
N GLY A 84 21.45 4.00 -3.15
CA GLY A 84 22.50 2.99 -3.16
C GLY A 84 23.18 2.82 -1.80
N ASP A 85 22.56 3.29 -0.72
CA ASP A 85 23.01 3.09 0.67
C ASP A 85 22.59 1.70 1.15
N VAL A 86 23.23 0.68 0.56
CA VAL A 86 22.93 -0.73 0.77
C VAL A 86 24.19 -1.50 1.11
N ALA A 87 24.04 -2.53 1.93
CA ALA A 87 25.11 -3.39 2.39
C ALA A 87 25.60 -4.35 1.29
N ASN A 88 26.88 -4.71 1.28
CA ASN A 88 27.44 -5.72 0.39
C ASN A 88 26.99 -7.11 0.83
N VAL A 89 26.54 -7.94 -0.11
CA VAL A 89 25.91 -9.24 0.17
C VAL A 89 26.84 -10.40 -0.16
N GLY A 90 27.03 -11.31 0.80
CA GLY A 90 27.67 -12.61 0.58
C GLY A 90 26.64 -13.73 0.46
N ILE A 91 26.57 -14.39 -0.69
CA ILE A 91 25.65 -15.51 -0.93
C ILE A 91 26.38 -16.84 -0.70
N ILE A 92 25.87 -17.65 0.22
CA ILE A 92 26.25 -19.05 0.41
C ILE A 92 25.18 -19.91 -0.27
N GLY A 93 25.47 -20.32 -1.51
CA GLY A 93 24.61 -21.19 -2.28
C GLY A 93 24.83 -22.67 -1.94
N ILE A 94 23.75 -23.43 -1.77
CA ILE A 94 23.81 -24.87 -1.48
C ILE A 94 23.02 -25.64 -2.53
N ALA A 95 23.58 -26.75 -3.01
CA ALA A 95 22.81 -27.71 -3.80
C ALA A 95 23.38 -29.14 -3.68
N GLY A 96 22.60 -30.10 -4.18
CA GLY A 96 23.02 -31.47 -4.37
C GLY A 96 24.15 -31.65 -5.39
N GLY A 97 24.38 -32.91 -5.79
CA GLY A 97 25.36 -33.27 -6.82
C GLY A 97 24.75 -33.39 -8.22
N GLY A 98 25.57 -33.84 -9.18
CA GLY A 98 25.09 -34.16 -10.54
C GLY A 98 24.75 -32.95 -11.41
N LEU A 99 23.95 -33.20 -12.46
CA LEU A 99 23.47 -32.20 -13.43
C LEU A 99 22.63 -31.12 -12.76
N GLU A 100 21.76 -31.51 -11.82
CA GLU A 100 20.94 -30.58 -11.04
C GLU A 100 21.81 -29.62 -10.21
N GLY A 101 22.80 -30.15 -9.47
CA GLY A 101 23.73 -29.32 -8.71
C GLY A 101 24.56 -28.36 -9.59
N PHE A 102 24.90 -28.77 -10.81
CA PHE A 102 25.58 -27.91 -11.78
C PHE A 102 24.69 -26.73 -12.23
N LEU A 103 23.42 -27.01 -12.55
CA LEU A 103 22.44 -25.97 -12.92
C LEU A 103 22.14 -25.04 -11.74
N ALA A 104 21.92 -25.60 -10.55
CA ALA A 104 21.68 -24.85 -9.32
C ALA A 104 22.85 -23.92 -8.99
N LYS A 105 24.10 -24.40 -9.09
CA LYS A 105 25.29 -23.56 -8.91
C LYS A 105 25.29 -22.34 -9.84
N ARG A 106 24.85 -22.49 -11.09
CA ARG A 106 24.74 -21.37 -12.04
C ARG A 106 23.61 -20.41 -11.66
N GLN A 107 22.48 -20.94 -11.20
CA GLN A 107 21.30 -20.15 -10.79
C GLN A 107 21.52 -19.38 -9.48
N LEU A 108 22.33 -19.93 -8.57
CA LEU A 108 22.71 -19.34 -7.28
C LEU A 108 23.80 -18.27 -7.42
N ARG A 109 24.62 -18.35 -8.48
CA ARG A 109 25.66 -17.36 -8.75
C ARG A 109 25.05 -16.10 -9.35
N LEU A 110 24.68 -15.17 -8.48
CA LEU A 110 24.16 -13.87 -8.89
C LEU A 110 25.30 -12.94 -9.30
N LYS A 111 25.03 -12.10 -10.30
CA LYS A 111 25.83 -10.90 -10.53
C LYS A 111 25.38 -9.83 -9.53
N ASP A 112 26.15 -8.76 -9.44
CA ASP A 112 25.71 -7.56 -8.75
C ASP A 112 24.32 -7.13 -9.24
N ILE A 113 23.48 -6.68 -8.31
CA ILE A 113 22.08 -6.35 -8.56
C ILE A 113 22.02 -4.86 -8.85
N VAL A 114 21.67 -4.49 -10.07
CA VAL A 114 21.65 -3.10 -10.50
C VAL A 114 20.37 -2.44 -9.96
N LEU A 115 20.52 -1.35 -9.21
CA LEU A 115 19.41 -0.57 -8.68
C LEU A 115 19.08 0.60 -9.61
N ASP A 116 20.09 1.25 -10.16
CA ASP A 116 19.95 2.28 -11.19
C ASP A 116 21.19 2.28 -12.10
N GLU A 117 21.00 1.84 -13.34
CA GLU A 117 22.06 1.74 -14.36
C GLU A 117 22.62 3.12 -14.75
N LYS A 118 21.79 4.17 -14.73
CA LYS A 118 22.19 5.51 -15.20
C LYS A 118 23.22 6.16 -14.30
N VAL A 119 23.19 5.84 -13.01
CA VAL A 119 24.10 6.38 -12.00
C VAL A 119 25.00 5.31 -11.38
N GLY A 120 24.96 4.07 -11.88
CA GLY A 120 25.83 2.97 -11.44
C GLY A 120 25.56 2.49 -10.01
N ARG A 121 24.33 2.66 -9.50
CA ARG A 121 23.95 2.18 -8.16
C ARG A 121 23.63 0.69 -8.22
N MET A 122 24.22 -0.08 -7.32
CA MET A 122 24.12 -1.53 -7.32
C MET A 122 24.37 -2.12 -5.93
N ILE A 123 23.74 -3.26 -5.64
CA ILE A 123 24.11 -4.13 -4.52
C ILE A 123 25.27 -4.99 -5.01
N LYS A 124 26.43 -4.88 -4.36
CA LYS A 124 27.57 -5.75 -4.64
C LYS A 124 27.32 -7.14 -4.06
N VAL A 125 27.57 -8.16 -4.88
CA VAL A 125 27.27 -9.55 -4.54
C VAL A 125 28.52 -10.41 -4.70
N LEU A 126 28.96 -11.00 -3.59
CA LEU A 126 29.97 -12.04 -3.55
C LEU A 126 29.28 -13.40 -3.39
N ASN A 127 29.76 -14.42 -4.10
CA ASN A 127 29.10 -15.72 -4.14
C ASN A 127 30.08 -16.81 -3.76
N THR A 128 29.67 -17.69 -2.86
CA THR A 128 30.29 -19.00 -2.66
C THR A 128 29.26 -20.11 -2.86
N PHE A 129 29.75 -21.34 -3.05
CA PHE A 129 28.92 -22.50 -3.29
C PHE A 129 29.44 -23.72 -2.53
N ILE A 130 28.57 -24.33 -1.73
CA ILE A 130 28.86 -25.52 -0.94
C ILE A 130 28.00 -26.67 -1.45
N LYS A 131 28.61 -27.82 -1.75
CA LYS A 131 27.84 -29.03 -2.05
C LYS A 131 27.21 -29.54 -0.75
N LYS A 132 25.93 -29.93 -0.77
CA LYS A 132 25.21 -30.43 0.42
C LYS A 132 25.98 -31.50 1.21
N LYS A 133 26.65 -32.43 0.52
CA LYS A 133 27.48 -33.49 1.15
C LYS A 133 28.72 -33.00 1.91
N GLN A 134 29.12 -31.75 1.72
CA GLN A 134 30.29 -31.12 2.33
C GLN A 134 29.91 -30.09 3.41
N LEU A 135 28.60 -29.95 3.70
CA LEU A 135 28.07 -28.94 4.60
C LEU A 135 28.34 -29.29 6.07
N THR A 136 29.56 -29.01 6.52
CA THR A 136 30.02 -29.13 7.91
C THR A 136 30.16 -27.76 8.54
N ASP A 137 30.18 -27.69 9.87
CA ASP A 137 30.30 -26.43 10.62
C ASP A 137 31.61 -25.72 10.27
N GLU A 138 32.71 -26.47 10.11
CA GLU A 138 34.01 -25.94 9.72
C GLU A 138 33.98 -25.31 8.33
N VAL A 139 33.37 -26.00 7.34
CA VAL A 139 33.25 -25.50 5.97
C VAL A 139 32.35 -24.27 5.92
N ILE A 140 31.24 -24.24 6.66
CA ILE A 140 30.37 -23.06 6.74
C ILE A 140 31.13 -21.88 7.34
N ASN A 141 31.80 -22.07 8.49
CA ASN A 141 32.56 -21.00 9.14
C ASN A 141 33.67 -20.44 8.25
N GLN A 142 34.41 -21.31 7.55
CA GLN A 142 35.44 -20.89 6.61
C GLN A 142 34.86 -20.02 5.48
N ASN A 143 33.72 -20.41 4.91
CA ASN A 143 33.08 -19.66 3.83
C ASN A 143 32.52 -18.31 4.31
N ILE A 144 31.98 -18.26 5.53
CA ILE A 144 31.55 -17.01 6.17
C ILE A 144 32.75 -16.09 6.35
N ASP A 145 33.84 -16.58 6.94
CA ASP A 145 35.04 -15.79 7.22
C ASP A 145 35.70 -15.28 5.93
N GLU A 146 35.71 -16.11 4.87
CA GLU A 146 36.21 -15.72 3.55
C GLU A 146 35.36 -14.59 2.94
N LEU A 147 34.03 -14.71 2.94
CA LEU A 147 33.14 -13.66 2.42
C LEU A 147 33.30 -12.34 3.20
N VAL A 148 33.33 -12.41 4.54
CA VAL A 148 33.53 -11.23 5.39
C VAL A 148 34.89 -10.57 5.10
N SER A 149 35.95 -11.35 4.93
CA SER A 149 37.28 -10.83 4.58
C SER A 149 37.33 -10.11 3.23
N GLN A 150 36.40 -10.44 2.31
CA GLN A 150 36.24 -9.79 1.01
C GLN A 150 35.31 -8.55 1.06
N GLY A 151 34.78 -8.21 2.24
CA GLY A 151 33.99 -7.01 2.47
C GLY A 151 32.47 -7.20 2.38
N THR A 152 31.95 -8.41 2.62
CA THR A 152 30.50 -8.60 2.81
C THR A 152 30.06 -8.12 4.18
N ASP A 153 28.96 -7.38 4.22
CA ASP A 153 28.36 -6.87 5.46
C ASP A 153 27.27 -7.81 5.99
N VAL A 154 26.64 -8.58 5.09
CA VAL A 154 25.50 -9.47 5.37
C VAL A 154 25.60 -10.76 4.57
N ILE A 155 25.03 -11.86 5.09
CA ILE A 155 25.03 -13.17 4.46
C ILE A 155 23.63 -13.56 3.98
N VAL A 156 23.55 -14.23 2.84
CA VAL A 156 22.36 -14.92 2.35
C VAL A 156 22.64 -16.40 2.27
N ALA A 157 21.83 -17.21 2.95
CA ALA A 157 21.79 -18.65 2.76
C ALA A 157 20.70 -19.00 1.75
N SER A 158 21.05 -19.71 0.67
CA SER A 158 20.08 -20.13 -0.35
C SER A 158 20.38 -21.54 -0.84
N MET A 159 19.42 -22.45 -0.65
CA MET A 159 19.55 -23.83 -1.07
C MET A 159 18.60 -24.18 -2.22
N ALA A 160 19.07 -24.89 -3.25
CA ALA A 160 18.18 -25.53 -4.22
C ALA A 160 17.19 -26.46 -3.51
N PHE A 161 15.89 -26.31 -3.79
CA PHE A 161 14.80 -27.00 -3.06
C PHE A 161 14.72 -26.67 -1.56
N GLY A 162 15.30 -25.56 -1.12
CA GLY A 162 15.24 -25.13 0.28
C GLY A 162 13.83 -24.77 0.76
N VAL A 163 12.85 -24.64 -0.15
CA VAL A 163 11.44 -24.40 0.23
C VAL A 163 10.78 -25.68 0.77
N ASP A 164 11.34 -26.85 0.43
CA ASP A 164 10.88 -28.16 0.92
C ASP A 164 11.51 -28.47 2.30
N SER A 165 12.70 -27.94 2.58
CA SER A 165 13.36 -27.99 3.90
C SER A 165 14.36 -26.85 4.08
N MET A 166 14.27 -26.16 5.22
CA MET A 166 15.14 -25.01 5.56
C MET A 166 16.36 -25.39 6.41
N GLU A 167 16.57 -26.67 6.73
CA GLU A 167 17.58 -27.11 7.69
C GLU A 167 18.99 -26.58 7.37
N GLU A 168 19.42 -26.66 6.11
CA GLU A 168 20.74 -26.18 5.71
C GLU A 168 20.87 -24.65 5.73
N GLU A 169 19.79 -23.95 5.36
CA GLU A 169 19.76 -22.48 5.45
C GLU A 169 19.81 -22.03 6.92
N GLN A 170 19.09 -22.73 7.81
CA GLN A 170 19.08 -22.49 9.26
C GLN A 170 20.45 -22.74 9.89
N LYS A 171 21.14 -23.80 9.47
CA LYS A 171 22.49 -24.11 9.98
C LYS A 171 23.49 -23.00 9.67
N ILE A 172 23.42 -22.42 8.47
CA ILE A 172 24.25 -21.24 8.11
C ILE A 172 23.81 -20.04 8.93
N HIS A 173 22.51 -19.80 9.06
CA HIS A 173 21.96 -18.71 9.86
C HIS A 173 22.52 -18.74 11.29
N ASP A 174 22.49 -19.88 11.96
CA ASP A 174 22.91 -20.01 13.36
C ASP A 174 24.41 -19.78 13.55
N LEU A 175 25.23 -20.26 12.61
CA LEU A 175 26.69 -20.05 12.65
C LEU A 175 27.08 -18.60 12.33
N ALA A 176 26.44 -17.96 11.35
CA ALA A 176 26.64 -16.55 11.05
C ALA A 176 26.18 -15.64 12.21
N SER A 177 25.03 -15.96 12.81
CA SER A 177 24.48 -15.23 13.96
C SER A 177 25.41 -15.28 15.18
N LYS A 178 26.05 -16.43 15.47
CA LYS A 178 27.07 -16.56 16.52
C LYS A 178 28.29 -15.65 16.30
N LYS A 179 28.57 -15.27 15.05
CA LYS A 179 29.62 -14.32 14.67
C LYS A 179 29.13 -12.87 14.59
N ASN A 180 27.89 -12.58 15.00
CA ASN A 180 27.23 -11.27 14.87
C ASN A 180 27.13 -10.77 13.42
N ILE A 181 27.06 -11.68 12.45
CA ILE A 181 26.89 -11.35 11.04
C ILE A 181 25.40 -11.46 10.70
N PRO A 182 24.75 -10.38 10.23
CA PRO A 182 23.36 -10.44 9.83
C PRO A 182 23.17 -11.41 8.67
N VAL A 183 22.10 -12.20 8.73
CA VAL A 183 21.88 -13.29 7.78
C VAL A 183 20.41 -13.37 7.37
N THR A 184 20.17 -13.65 6.09
CA THR A 184 18.84 -13.88 5.52
C THR A 184 18.79 -15.31 4.95
N MET A 185 17.77 -16.07 5.33
CA MET A 185 17.46 -17.36 4.72
C MET A 185 16.48 -17.15 3.57
N ALA A 186 16.82 -17.63 2.38
CA ALA A 186 16.05 -17.35 1.19
C ALA A 186 14.66 -18.02 1.21
N SER A 187 14.50 -19.18 1.87
CA SER A 187 13.22 -19.90 2.04
C SER A 187 12.33 -19.37 3.15
N ASP A 188 12.85 -18.48 3.99
CA ASP A 188 12.09 -17.80 5.04
C ASP A 188 11.42 -16.52 4.50
N ILE A 189 11.95 -15.97 3.41
CA ILE A 189 11.34 -14.82 2.71
C ILE A 189 10.12 -15.26 1.88
N THR A 190 10.21 -16.40 1.20
CA THR A 190 9.14 -16.93 0.35
C THR A 190 9.29 -18.45 0.20
N LYS A 191 8.14 -19.15 0.16
CA LYS A 191 8.05 -20.59 -0.11
C LYS A 191 7.87 -20.92 -1.60
N LEU A 192 7.90 -19.92 -2.47
CA LEU A 192 7.75 -20.14 -3.91
C LEU A 192 9.03 -20.67 -4.56
N TYR A 193 8.85 -21.58 -5.54
CA TYR A 193 9.92 -22.04 -6.42
C TYR A 193 10.48 -20.88 -7.28
N GLY A 194 11.66 -21.10 -7.87
CA GLY A 194 12.34 -20.10 -8.70
C GLY A 194 13.66 -19.65 -8.08
N LEU A 195 14.64 -20.56 -8.04
CA LEU A 195 15.90 -20.41 -7.29
C LEU A 195 16.61 -19.07 -7.49
N THR A 196 16.77 -18.60 -8.72
CA THR A 196 17.42 -17.32 -9.01
C THR A 196 16.62 -16.12 -8.49
N ARG A 197 15.30 -16.11 -8.67
CA ARG A 197 14.43 -15.00 -8.20
C ARG A 197 14.34 -15.00 -6.67
N ARG A 198 14.23 -16.17 -6.04
CA ARG A 198 14.26 -16.31 -4.57
C ARG A 198 15.58 -15.85 -3.97
N THR A 199 16.70 -16.31 -4.52
CA THR A 199 18.05 -15.88 -4.07
C THR A 199 18.24 -14.37 -4.26
N ARG A 200 17.77 -13.81 -5.38
CA ARG A 200 17.84 -12.36 -5.62
C ARG A 200 16.97 -11.57 -4.64
N THR A 201 15.76 -12.05 -4.37
CA THR A 201 14.87 -11.44 -3.37
C THR A 201 15.53 -11.43 -1.98
N ALA A 202 16.13 -12.55 -1.58
CA ALA A 202 16.87 -12.66 -0.33
C ALA A 202 18.09 -11.71 -0.27
N ALA A 203 18.82 -11.55 -1.38
CA ALA A 203 19.93 -10.60 -1.46
C ALA A 203 19.48 -9.13 -1.34
N ILE A 204 18.40 -8.74 -2.02
CA ILE A 204 17.82 -7.39 -1.90
C ILE A 204 17.30 -7.15 -0.48
N ASN A 205 16.72 -8.16 0.16
CA ASN A 205 16.29 -8.09 1.56
C ASN A 205 17.47 -7.91 2.52
N ALA A 206 18.50 -8.75 2.38
CA ALA A 206 19.69 -8.69 3.23
C ALA A 206 20.40 -7.35 3.12
N SER A 207 20.47 -6.76 1.92
CA SER A 207 21.23 -5.54 1.68
C SER A 207 20.72 -4.31 2.45
N ILE A 208 19.47 -4.28 2.88
CA ILE A 208 18.91 -3.18 3.68
C ILE A 208 18.80 -3.50 5.17
N LEU A 209 19.05 -4.75 5.57
CA LEU A 209 18.85 -5.22 6.93
C LEU A 209 19.59 -4.37 7.99
N PRO A 210 20.89 -4.02 7.84
CA PRO A 210 21.58 -3.23 8.85
C PRO A 210 20.97 -1.84 9.06
N LYS A 211 20.63 -1.16 7.96
CA LYS A 211 20.05 0.19 7.98
C LYS A 211 18.66 0.19 8.62
N MET A 212 17.81 -0.78 8.27
CA MET A 212 16.46 -0.87 8.81
C MET A 212 16.49 -1.22 10.30
N MET A 213 17.35 -2.15 10.73
CA MET A 213 17.51 -2.49 12.14
C MET A 213 17.99 -1.31 12.98
N ALA A 214 18.96 -0.52 12.49
CA ALA A 214 19.41 0.67 13.19
C ALA A 214 18.27 1.67 13.42
N THR A 215 17.45 1.90 12.39
CA THR A 215 16.30 2.81 12.46
C THR A 215 15.23 2.30 13.43
N ALA A 216 14.84 1.03 13.32
CA ALA A 216 13.81 0.44 14.16
C ALA A 216 14.20 0.41 15.65
N ASN A 217 15.44 0.01 15.96
CA ASN A 217 15.94 -0.04 17.34
C ASN A 217 16.01 1.36 17.99
N ALA A 218 16.40 2.38 17.22
CA ALA A 218 16.42 3.77 17.68
C ALA A 218 15.02 4.29 18.02
N THR A 219 14.04 3.98 17.16
CA THR A 219 12.63 4.32 17.38
C THR A 219 12.08 3.58 18.60
N GLU A 220 12.29 2.26 18.69
CA GLU A 220 11.81 1.43 19.80
C GLU A 220 12.34 1.91 21.14
N SER A 221 13.66 2.10 21.25
CA SER A 221 14.31 2.58 22.47
C SER A 221 13.71 3.89 22.97
N SER A 222 13.27 4.74 22.04
CA SER A 222 12.71 6.05 22.35
C SER A 222 11.24 6.01 22.74
N VAL A 223 10.44 5.15 22.09
CA VAL A 223 9.05 4.86 22.49
C VAL A 223 9.03 4.28 23.90
N ARG A 224 9.92 3.32 24.19
CA ARG A 224 10.14 2.77 25.54
C ARG A 224 10.57 3.86 26.53
N GLY A 225 11.53 4.70 26.14
CA GLY A 225 12.02 5.82 26.97
C GLY A 225 10.98 6.90 27.26
N ALA A 226 9.88 6.97 26.50
CA ALA A 226 8.74 7.84 26.76
C ALA A 226 7.71 7.25 27.73
N GLY A 227 7.92 6.01 28.23
CA GLY A 227 7.05 5.33 29.17
C GLY A 227 5.98 4.43 28.54
N VAL A 228 6.03 4.21 27.22
CA VAL A 228 5.09 3.32 26.53
C VAL A 228 5.52 1.86 26.64
N SER A 229 4.61 1.00 27.11
CA SER A 229 4.88 -0.41 27.39
C SER A 229 4.47 -1.37 26.27
N VAL A 230 3.79 -0.89 25.22
CA VAL A 230 3.43 -1.74 24.07
C VAL A 230 4.59 -1.87 23.08
N PRO A 231 4.70 -3.00 22.35
CA PRO A 231 5.70 -3.17 21.28
C PRO A 231 5.55 -2.12 20.19
N LEU A 232 6.67 -1.72 19.58
CA LEU A 232 6.64 -0.88 18.39
C LEU A 232 6.34 -1.74 17.17
N MET A 233 5.26 -1.39 16.47
CA MET A 233 4.90 -2.01 15.21
C MET A 233 5.51 -1.26 14.02
N ILE A 234 5.81 -1.99 12.95
CA ILE A 234 6.44 -1.50 11.73
C ILE A 234 5.47 -1.69 10.57
N MET A 235 5.15 -0.62 9.86
CA MET A 235 4.30 -0.66 8.68
C MET A 235 4.97 -1.42 7.53
N ARG A 236 4.21 -2.29 6.89
CA ARG A 236 4.57 -3.04 5.69
C ARG A 236 4.00 -2.38 4.43
N GLY A 237 4.62 -2.62 3.29
CA GLY A 237 4.20 -2.18 1.96
C GLY A 237 2.93 -2.86 1.45
N ASP A 238 2.48 -3.94 2.08
CA ASP A 238 1.22 -4.64 1.78
C ASP A 238 0.04 -4.21 2.66
N GLY A 239 0.19 -3.10 3.41
CA GLY A 239 -0.86 -2.55 4.26
C GLY A 239 -0.93 -3.14 5.67
N GLY A 240 -0.11 -4.14 5.97
CA GLY A 240 0.00 -4.71 7.31
C GLY A 240 0.94 -3.96 8.25
N VAL A 241 0.97 -4.38 9.50
CA VAL A 241 2.08 -4.12 10.43
C VAL A 241 2.72 -5.41 10.94
N MET A 242 3.96 -5.33 11.40
CA MET A 242 4.67 -6.43 12.04
C MET A 242 5.56 -5.93 13.18
N GLU A 243 5.90 -6.78 14.13
CA GLU A 243 6.92 -6.49 15.13
C GLU A 243 8.35 -6.45 14.56
N ILE A 244 9.27 -5.85 15.32
CA ILE A 244 10.69 -5.70 14.94
C ILE A 244 11.39 -7.04 14.71
N ASN A 245 11.01 -8.09 15.45
CA ASN A 245 11.60 -9.41 15.29
C ASN A 245 11.29 -10.02 13.92
N GLU A 246 10.07 -9.86 13.42
CA GLU A 246 9.70 -10.27 12.06
C GLU A 246 10.31 -9.35 11.00
N MET A 247 10.37 -8.04 11.27
CA MET A 247 11.05 -7.10 10.40
C MET A 247 12.52 -7.46 10.21
N ARG A 248 13.21 -8.03 11.20
CA ARG A 248 14.59 -8.51 11.07
C ARG A 248 14.76 -9.60 10.02
N LYS A 249 13.75 -10.46 9.84
CA LYS A 249 13.77 -11.51 8.81
C LYS A 249 13.51 -10.92 7.43
N ARG A 250 12.51 -10.04 7.35
CA ARG A 250 11.94 -9.54 6.08
C ARG A 250 11.90 -7.99 6.02
N PRO A 251 13.02 -7.25 6.23
CA PRO A 251 13.01 -5.78 6.20
C PRO A 251 12.51 -5.20 4.87
N ILE A 252 12.63 -5.96 3.78
CA ILE A 252 12.15 -5.56 2.45
C ILE A 252 10.64 -5.32 2.40
N LEU A 253 9.87 -5.95 3.29
CA LEU A 253 8.43 -5.70 3.41
C LEU A 253 8.13 -4.26 3.84
N THR A 254 9.09 -3.51 4.38
CA THR A 254 8.89 -2.09 4.74
C THR A 254 9.05 -1.14 3.54
N ALA A 255 9.54 -1.65 2.41
CA ALA A 255 9.57 -0.88 1.17
C ALA A 255 8.15 -0.50 0.76
N LEU A 256 7.94 0.74 0.32
CA LEU A 256 6.63 1.26 -0.08
C LEU A 256 5.59 1.31 1.06
N SER A 257 6.02 1.25 2.34
CA SER A 257 5.11 1.32 3.50
C SER A 257 4.36 2.65 3.64
N GLY A 258 4.93 3.77 3.18
CA GLY A 258 4.26 5.09 3.18
C GLY A 258 3.00 5.11 2.31
N PRO A 259 3.11 4.85 0.99
CA PRO A 259 1.93 4.72 0.13
C PRO A 259 0.94 3.65 0.63
N ALA A 260 1.43 2.54 1.18
CA ALA A 260 0.57 1.52 1.76
C ALA A 260 -0.24 2.04 2.96
N ALA A 261 0.37 2.84 3.83
CA ALA A 261 -0.30 3.44 4.97
C ALA A 261 -1.44 4.35 4.52
N SER A 262 -1.22 5.18 3.51
CA SER A 262 -2.27 6.05 2.98
C SER A 262 -3.44 5.28 2.33
N VAL A 263 -3.17 4.15 1.65
CA VAL A 263 -4.22 3.24 1.16
C VAL A 263 -5.01 2.65 2.33
N MET A 264 -4.33 2.20 3.39
CA MET A 264 -4.98 1.67 4.58
C MET A 264 -5.80 2.73 5.32
N GLY A 265 -5.31 3.97 5.40
CA GLY A 265 -6.07 5.10 5.91
C GLY A 265 -7.35 5.30 5.10
N SER A 266 -7.25 5.27 3.77
CA SER A 266 -8.42 5.37 2.89
C SER A 266 -9.42 4.23 3.10
N LEU A 267 -8.94 3.00 3.22
CA LEU A 267 -9.79 1.83 3.44
C LEU A 267 -10.48 1.88 4.81
N MET A 268 -9.74 2.13 5.88
CA MET A 268 -10.22 1.96 7.25
C MET A 268 -10.92 3.20 7.79
N TYR A 269 -10.39 4.39 7.52
CA TYR A 269 -10.95 5.66 8.01
C TYR A 269 -12.11 6.12 7.13
N LEU A 270 -12.01 5.96 5.80
CA LEU A 270 -13.05 6.42 4.87
C LEU A 270 -14.04 5.34 4.49
N ARG A 271 -13.82 4.11 4.97
CA ARG A 271 -14.65 2.93 4.66
C ARG A 271 -14.81 2.73 3.15
N ALA A 272 -13.77 3.03 2.38
CA ALA A 272 -13.77 2.85 0.94
C ALA A 272 -13.81 1.36 0.59
N SER A 273 -14.64 0.96 -0.38
CA SER A 273 -14.76 -0.44 -0.81
C SER A 273 -14.32 -0.64 -2.26
N ASN A 274 -14.97 0.02 -3.22
CA ASN A 274 -14.51 0.11 -4.61
C ASN A 274 -14.03 1.52 -4.91
N ALA A 275 -12.72 1.73 -4.89
CA ALA A 275 -12.13 3.04 -5.02
C ALA A 275 -10.74 3.01 -5.65
N ILE A 276 -10.42 4.09 -6.33
CA ILE A 276 -9.06 4.42 -6.72
C ILE A 276 -8.51 5.38 -5.67
N TYR A 277 -7.54 4.88 -4.91
CA TYR A 277 -6.73 5.72 -4.05
C TYR A 277 -5.88 6.65 -4.91
N PHE A 278 -5.91 7.95 -4.62
CA PHE A 278 -5.25 8.98 -5.41
C PHE A 278 -4.61 10.01 -4.49
N GLU A 279 -3.39 9.72 -4.03
CA GLU A 279 -2.62 10.65 -3.20
C GLU A 279 -1.75 11.57 -4.02
N VAL A 280 -1.92 12.87 -3.80
CA VAL A 280 -1.17 13.92 -4.48
C VAL A 280 -0.28 14.62 -3.46
N GLY A 281 1.03 14.38 -3.56
CA GLY A 281 2.05 15.07 -2.80
C GLY A 281 2.54 16.35 -3.49
N GLY A 282 3.69 16.87 -3.05
CA GLY A 282 4.37 17.99 -3.72
C GLY A 282 5.28 17.57 -4.89
N THR A 283 5.64 16.29 -4.98
CA THR A 283 6.61 15.79 -5.97
C THR A 283 6.06 14.64 -6.80
N THR A 284 5.33 13.73 -6.17
CA THR A 284 4.77 12.54 -6.79
C THR A 284 3.29 12.40 -6.48
N THR A 285 2.61 11.68 -7.37
CA THR A 285 1.26 11.16 -7.15
C THR A 285 1.36 9.65 -6.99
N ASN A 286 0.68 9.10 -5.99
CA ASN A 286 0.57 7.67 -5.75
C ASN A 286 -0.87 7.23 -6.05
N ILE A 287 -1.04 6.28 -6.97
CA ILE A 287 -2.35 5.76 -7.37
C ILE A 287 -2.43 4.28 -7.06
N GLY A 288 -3.44 3.88 -6.31
CA GLY A 288 -3.68 2.50 -5.90
C GLY A 288 -5.15 2.14 -6.04
N VAL A 289 -5.47 0.90 -5.74
CA VAL A 289 -6.81 0.33 -5.96
C VAL A 289 -7.31 -0.37 -4.70
N ILE A 290 -8.58 -0.17 -4.41
CA ILE A 290 -9.34 -0.89 -3.40
C ILE A 290 -10.53 -1.53 -4.13
N LYS A 291 -10.65 -2.85 -4.03
CA LYS A 291 -11.75 -3.66 -4.58
C LYS A 291 -12.39 -4.43 -3.43
N ASN A 292 -13.72 -4.39 -3.32
CA ASN A 292 -14.49 -5.13 -2.31
C ASN A 292 -13.96 -4.95 -0.87
N GLY A 293 -13.52 -3.73 -0.54
CA GLY A 293 -12.97 -3.42 0.79
C GLY A 293 -11.60 -4.07 1.06
N ARG A 294 -10.87 -4.45 0.01
CA ARG A 294 -9.50 -4.96 0.09
C ARG A 294 -8.58 -4.18 -0.85
N PRO A 295 -7.35 -3.84 -0.43
CA PRO A 295 -6.41 -3.17 -1.31
C PRO A 295 -5.85 -4.17 -2.34
N GLY A 296 -5.62 -3.72 -3.57
CA GLY A 296 -4.94 -4.53 -4.57
C GLY A 296 -3.49 -4.79 -4.18
N VAL A 297 -3.05 -6.04 -4.29
CA VAL A 297 -1.69 -6.49 -3.97
C VAL A 297 -1.03 -7.02 -5.25
N ASP A 298 0.27 -6.79 -5.38
CA ASP A 298 1.14 -7.39 -6.40
C ASP A 298 2.58 -7.52 -5.86
N TYR A 299 3.46 -8.19 -6.59
CA TYR A 299 4.86 -8.25 -6.24
C TYR A 299 5.59 -6.94 -6.55
N ALA A 300 6.31 -6.43 -5.56
CA ALA A 300 7.15 -5.26 -5.73
C ALA A 300 8.31 -5.54 -6.70
N LYS A 301 8.65 -4.54 -7.50
CA LYS A 301 9.88 -4.52 -8.31
C LYS A 301 10.88 -3.55 -7.69
N ILE A 302 12.11 -4.01 -7.47
CA ILE A 302 13.19 -3.19 -6.89
C ILE A 302 14.32 -3.09 -7.91
N GLY A 303 14.70 -1.88 -8.31
CA GLY A 303 15.72 -1.67 -9.34
C GLY A 303 15.37 -2.30 -10.70
N GLY A 304 14.08 -2.48 -11.00
CA GLY A 304 13.61 -3.21 -12.19
C GLY A 304 13.70 -4.74 -12.09
N HIS A 305 14.12 -5.29 -10.95
CA HIS A 305 14.14 -6.73 -10.71
C HIS A 305 12.83 -7.23 -10.11
N ASP A 306 12.26 -8.29 -10.68
CA ASP A 306 11.11 -8.99 -10.10
C ASP A 306 11.51 -9.66 -8.78
N THR A 307 10.69 -9.46 -7.74
CA THR A 307 10.87 -10.04 -6.40
C THR A 307 9.65 -10.87 -6.00
N TYR A 308 9.72 -11.62 -4.90
CA TYR A 308 8.55 -12.30 -4.33
C TYR A 308 7.96 -11.55 -3.12
N ILE A 309 8.13 -10.22 -3.08
CA ILE A 309 7.69 -9.40 -1.94
C ILE A 309 6.32 -8.82 -2.26
N ASN A 310 5.32 -9.24 -1.49
CA ASN A 310 3.98 -8.67 -1.57
C ASN A 310 4.01 -7.19 -1.18
N SER A 311 3.35 -6.37 -1.98
CA SER A 311 3.16 -4.94 -1.78
C SER A 311 1.80 -4.55 -2.32
N LEU A 312 1.20 -3.48 -1.79
CA LEU A 312 0.06 -2.88 -2.44
C LEU A 312 0.47 -2.44 -3.86
N ASP A 313 -0.40 -2.69 -4.84
CA ASP A 313 -0.19 -2.26 -6.22
C ASP A 313 -0.46 -0.75 -6.32
N VAL A 314 0.59 0.00 -5.95
CA VAL A 314 0.61 1.45 -5.99
C VAL A 314 1.57 1.91 -7.08
N ARG A 315 1.04 2.71 -8.00
CA ARG A 315 1.77 3.29 -9.12
C ARG A 315 2.16 4.71 -8.78
N ILE A 316 3.45 5.00 -8.91
CA ILE A 316 4.03 6.30 -8.59
C ILE A 316 4.25 7.09 -9.87
N LEU A 317 3.65 8.28 -9.94
CA LEU A 317 3.75 9.20 -11.09
C LEU A 317 4.49 10.48 -10.70
N GLY A 318 5.32 10.99 -11.62
CA GLY A 318 6.06 12.26 -11.47
C GLY A 318 5.23 13.52 -11.76
N CYS A 319 3.92 13.50 -11.47
CA CYS A 319 3.03 14.65 -11.58
C CYS A 319 2.34 14.89 -10.23
N ALA A 320 2.51 16.07 -9.64
CA ALA A 320 1.98 16.38 -8.31
C ALA A 320 1.93 17.90 -8.08
N GLY A 321 1.53 18.33 -6.88
CA GLY A 321 1.31 19.73 -6.51
C GLY A 321 2.41 20.73 -6.92
N GLY A 322 3.67 20.28 -6.87
CA GLY A 322 4.85 21.08 -7.17
C GLY A 322 5.49 20.84 -8.52
N SER A 323 4.90 20.00 -9.38
CA SER A 323 5.50 19.67 -10.66
C SER A 323 5.69 20.92 -11.52
N MET A 324 6.92 21.09 -12.01
CA MET A 324 7.32 22.22 -12.83
C MET A 324 6.73 22.08 -14.23
N VAL A 325 6.24 23.19 -14.78
CA VAL A 325 5.70 23.22 -16.15
C VAL A 325 6.86 23.32 -17.14
N ARG A 326 6.83 22.48 -18.18
CA ARG A 326 7.75 22.52 -19.31
C ARG A 326 7.04 23.14 -20.51
N ILE A 327 7.65 24.13 -21.13
CA ILE A 327 7.06 24.88 -22.23
C ILE A 327 7.96 24.90 -23.46
N SER A 328 7.34 25.00 -24.63
CA SER A 328 8.00 25.31 -25.90
C SER A 328 7.59 26.71 -26.37
N ASP A 329 8.02 27.10 -27.56
CA ASP A 329 7.56 28.35 -28.17
C ASP A 329 6.08 28.33 -28.58
N LYS A 330 5.43 27.17 -28.59
CA LYS A 330 4.07 27.01 -29.13
C LYS A 330 3.06 26.40 -28.16
N ASP A 331 3.51 25.64 -27.16
CA ASP A 331 2.62 24.93 -26.24
C ASP A 331 3.29 24.54 -24.93
N VAL A 332 2.48 24.13 -23.95
CA VAL A 332 2.91 23.35 -22.79
C VAL A 332 3.33 21.96 -23.28
N VAL A 333 4.59 21.62 -23.09
CA VAL A 333 5.17 20.34 -23.51
C VAL A 333 4.74 19.26 -22.54
N ASP A 334 4.95 19.50 -21.24
CA ASP A 334 4.77 18.51 -20.18
C ASP A 334 4.73 19.19 -18.80
N VAL A 335 4.35 18.45 -17.75
CA VAL A 335 4.36 18.90 -16.35
C VAL A 335 5.10 17.86 -15.49
N GLY A 336 6.21 18.27 -14.87
CA GLY A 336 7.16 17.35 -14.25
C GLY A 336 8.14 16.71 -15.27
N PRO A 337 8.88 15.66 -14.89
CA PRO A 337 8.88 14.99 -13.59
C PRO A 337 9.61 15.77 -12.48
N ARG A 338 10.26 16.90 -12.79
CA ARG A 338 10.89 17.76 -11.77
C ARG A 338 9.84 18.57 -11.03
N SER A 339 10.03 18.73 -9.73
CA SER A 339 9.23 19.57 -8.85
C SER A 339 9.99 20.84 -8.50
N ALA A 340 9.29 21.93 -8.18
CA ALA A 340 9.86 23.27 -7.98
C ALA A 340 10.99 23.31 -6.94
N HIS A 341 10.90 22.50 -5.88
CA HIS A 341 11.94 22.40 -4.85
C HIS A 341 13.30 21.91 -5.41
N ILE A 342 13.29 21.10 -6.48
CA ILE A 342 14.52 20.65 -7.16
C ILE A 342 15.23 21.82 -7.84
N ALA A 343 14.47 22.79 -8.33
CA ALA A 343 15.00 24.02 -8.92
C ALA A 343 15.24 25.13 -7.88
N GLY A 344 15.07 24.85 -6.59
CA GLY A 344 15.19 25.86 -5.52
C GLY A 344 14.13 26.95 -5.60
N CYS A 345 12.96 26.66 -6.17
CA CYS A 345 11.89 27.61 -6.40
C CYS A 345 10.70 27.32 -5.47
N GLU A 346 10.05 28.40 -5.00
CA GLU A 346 8.77 28.34 -4.30
C GLU A 346 7.61 28.31 -5.30
N TYR A 347 6.42 27.94 -4.83
CA TYR A 347 5.23 27.94 -5.68
C TYR A 347 4.66 29.35 -5.74
N ALA A 348 4.29 29.81 -6.94
CA ALA A 348 3.82 31.17 -7.13
C ALA A 348 2.56 31.50 -6.32
N CYS A 349 1.64 30.55 -6.17
CA CYS A 349 0.42 30.74 -5.38
C CYS A 349 0.68 30.89 -3.86
N PHE A 350 1.86 30.52 -3.36
CA PHE A 350 2.24 30.73 -1.96
C PHE A 350 3.22 31.89 -1.77
N THR A 351 3.57 32.59 -2.85
CA THR A 351 4.38 33.80 -2.81
C THR A 351 3.46 35.01 -2.62
N PRO A 352 3.78 35.99 -1.75
CA PRO A 352 2.98 37.21 -1.62
C PRO A 352 2.84 37.96 -2.95
N GLU A 353 1.64 38.47 -3.23
CA GLU A 353 1.29 39.06 -4.53
C GLU A 353 2.15 40.28 -4.86
N GLU A 354 2.49 41.06 -3.84
CA GLU A 354 3.34 42.25 -3.88
C GLU A 354 4.80 41.95 -4.23
N GLU A 355 5.29 40.72 -4.04
CA GLU A 355 6.63 40.32 -4.46
C GLU A 355 6.71 40.05 -5.96
N ILE A 356 5.57 39.72 -6.60
CA ILE A 356 5.52 39.31 -8.01
C ILE A 356 5.45 40.54 -8.92
N VAL A 357 6.58 41.24 -9.00
CA VAL A 357 6.77 42.45 -9.81
C VAL A 357 7.64 42.14 -11.03
N ASN A 358 7.19 42.57 -12.21
CA ASN A 358 7.85 42.37 -13.50
C ASN A 358 8.28 40.90 -13.75
N PRO A 359 7.38 39.91 -13.64
CA PRO A 359 7.72 38.49 -13.81
C PRO A 359 8.28 38.21 -15.22
N GLN A 360 9.46 37.60 -15.30
CA GLN A 360 10.13 37.24 -16.55
C GLN A 360 10.29 35.73 -16.69
N ILE A 361 10.05 35.20 -17.89
CA ILE A 361 10.23 33.79 -18.21
C ILE A 361 11.74 33.46 -18.25
N GLU A 362 12.13 32.42 -17.54
CA GLU A 362 13.45 31.81 -17.63
C GLU A 362 13.30 30.29 -17.84
N LEU A 363 13.88 29.78 -18.93
CA LEU A 363 13.92 28.33 -19.18
C LEU A 363 15.20 27.75 -18.60
N VAL A 364 15.07 26.68 -17.82
CA VAL A 364 16.16 26.08 -17.07
C VAL A 364 16.25 24.56 -17.28
N SER A 365 17.42 24.02 -16.97
CA SER A 365 17.65 22.58 -16.80
C SER A 365 17.92 22.35 -15.29
N PRO A 366 16.93 21.91 -14.49
CA PRO A 366 17.04 21.87 -13.03
C PRO A 366 18.20 21.00 -12.52
N LYS A 367 18.45 19.87 -13.18
CA LYS A 367 19.62 19.02 -12.94
C LYS A 367 20.36 18.74 -14.24
N LYS A 368 21.65 18.43 -14.14
CA LYS A 368 22.47 18.00 -15.29
C LYS A 368 21.80 16.82 -16.02
N GLY A 369 21.52 16.99 -17.31
CA GLY A 369 20.86 15.99 -18.15
C GLY A 369 19.35 16.20 -18.30
N ASP A 370 18.74 17.10 -17.53
CA ASP A 370 17.35 17.49 -17.74
C ASP A 370 17.23 18.36 -19.02
N PRO A 371 16.10 18.29 -19.75
CA PRO A 371 15.84 19.23 -20.84
C PRO A 371 15.82 20.68 -20.33
N ALA A 372 16.21 21.62 -21.18
CA ALA A 372 16.28 23.05 -20.85
C ALA A 372 14.95 23.78 -21.13
N ASP A 373 13.83 23.10 -20.93
CA ASP A 373 12.47 23.58 -21.24
C ASP A 373 11.61 23.79 -19.97
N TYR A 374 12.18 23.64 -18.78
CA TYR A 374 11.46 23.91 -17.53
C TYR A 374 11.29 25.40 -17.30
N CYS A 375 10.06 25.82 -17.02
CA CYS A 375 9.73 27.22 -16.81
C CYS A 375 9.94 27.62 -15.34
N VAL A 376 10.71 28.68 -15.15
CA VAL A 376 10.86 29.44 -13.91
C VAL A 376 10.50 30.89 -14.19
N ILE A 377 9.92 31.56 -13.21
CA ILE A 377 9.61 32.98 -13.26
C ILE A 377 10.61 33.73 -12.38
N ARG A 378 11.39 34.61 -12.99
CA ARG A 378 12.30 35.52 -12.29
C ARG A 378 11.59 36.83 -11.99
N LEU A 379 11.59 37.22 -10.72
CA LEU A 379 11.00 38.46 -10.23
C LEU A 379 12.01 39.60 -10.26
N GLN A 380 11.55 40.85 -10.18
CA GLN A 380 12.40 42.04 -10.16
C GLN A 380 13.44 42.03 -9.01
N ASN A 381 13.08 41.46 -7.85
CA ASN A 381 13.97 41.31 -6.70
C ASN A 381 15.03 40.18 -6.88
N GLY A 382 15.04 39.49 -8.03
CA GLY A 382 15.95 38.39 -8.34
C GLY A 382 15.50 37.02 -7.84
N LYS A 383 14.43 36.94 -7.03
CA LYS A 383 13.83 35.68 -6.56
C LYS A 383 13.29 34.89 -7.76
N LYS A 384 13.40 33.56 -7.66
CA LYS A 384 12.88 32.61 -8.63
C LYS A 384 11.72 31.83 -8.03
N ILE A 385 10.61 31.80 -8.75
CA ILE A 385 9.40 31.05 -8.37
C ILE A 385 8.93 30.21 -9.55
N CYS A 386 8.08 29.21 -9.29
CA CYS A 386 7.43 28.41 -10.32
C CYS A 386 5.91 28.52 -10.21
N PHE A 387 5.21 28.67 -11.33
CA PHE A 387 3.82 28.26 -11.38
C PHE A 387 3.77 26.74 -11.62
N THR A 388 2.90 26.06 -10.87
CA THR A 388 2.78 24.60 -10.84
C THR A 388 1.33 24.19 -11.14
N ASN A 389 1.00 22.90 -11.12
CA ASN A 389 -0.39 22.48 -11.23
C ASN A 389 -1.27 23.01 -10.08
N THR A 390 -0.71 23.20 -8.87
CA THR A 390 -1.42 23.84 -7.75
C THR A 390 -1.80 25.28 -8.11
N CYS A 391 -0.91 26.01 -8.79
CA CYS A 391 -1.20 27.34 -9.29
C CYS A 391 -2.33 27.31 -10.33
N ALA A 392 -2.26 26.38 -11.29
CA ALA A 392 -3.28 26.19 -12.31
C ALA A 392 -4.67 25.86 -11.71
N ALA A 393 -4.72 24.99 -10.69
CA ALA A 393 -5.95 24.62 -10.01
C ALA A 393 -6.58 25.81 -9.24
N ASN A 394 -5.76 26.64 -8.59
CA ASN A 394 -6.23 27.86 -7.93
C ASN A 394 -6.74 28.90 -8.96
N VAL A 395 -6.05 29.09 -10.09
CA VAL A 395 -6.51 29.95 -11.19
C VAL A 395 -7.89 29.54 -11.73
N LEU A 396 -8.15 28.23 -11.78
CA LEU A 396 -9.43 27.70 -12.26
C LEU A 396 -10.51 27.61 -11.16
N GLY A 397 -10.22 28.09 -9.95
CA GLY A 397 -11.16 28.06 -8.83
C GLY A 397 -11.53 26.65 -8.35
N LEU A 398 -10.63 25.67 -8.52
CA LEU A 398 -10.88 24.27 -8.16
C LEU A 398 -10.57 23.95 -6.69
N VAL A 399 -9.89 24.85 -5.99
CA VAL A 399 -9.35 24.60 -4.64
C VAL A 399 -10.02 25.51 -3.61
N ASP A 400 -10.91 24.94 -2.80
CA ASP A 400 -11.55 25.65 -1.68
C ASP A 400 -10.53 26.08 -0.61
N GLU A 401 -10.81 27.21 0.07
CA GLU A 401 -9.98 27.82 1.13
C GLU A 401 -9.59 26.86 2.27
N LYS A 402 -10.45 25.87 2.56
CA LYS A 402 -10.21 24.90 3.63
C LYS A 402 -9.07 23.92 3.32
N TYR A 403 -8.69 23.75 2.05
CA TYR A 403 -7.70 22.77 1.66
C TYR A 403 -6.29 23.34 1.72
N PHE A 404 -5.33 22.49 2.09
CA PHE A 404 -3.91 22.85 2.17
C PHE A 404 -3.33 23.39 0.85
N ALA A 405 -3.87 22.96 -0.30
CA ALA A 405 -3.45 23.42 -1.62
C ALA A 405 -3.97 24.82 -1.99
N HIS A 406 -4.84 25.43 -1.18
CA HIS A 406 -5.39 26.74 -1.48
C HIS A 406 -4.31 27.81 -1.35
N GLY A 407 -4.10 28.56 -2.42
CA GLY A 407 -3.11 29.63 -2.50
C GLY A 407 -3.69 30.89 -3.10
N ASN A 408 -2.90 31.96 -3.13
CA ASN A 408 -3.29 33.24 -3.68
C ASN A 408 -3.43 33.15 -5.22
N GLU A 409 -4.68 33.25 -5.68
CA GLU A 409 -5.03 33.19 -7.11
C GLU A 409 -4.33 34.28 -7.93
N ASN A 410 -4.34 35.54 -7.45
CA ASN A 410 -3.70 36.65 -8.16
C ASN A 410 -2.20 36.44 -8.33
N SER A 411 -1.55 35.85 -7.33
CA SER A 411 -0.13 35.54 -7.37
C SER A 411 0.19 34.48 -8.42
N ALA A 412 -0.64 33.43 -8.49
CA ALA A 412 -0.58 32.45 -9.57
C ALA A 412 -0.79 33.10 -10.94
N ARG A 413 -1.83 33.96 -11.09
CA ARG A 413 -2.14 34.66 -12.34
C ARG A 413 -0.97 35.53 -12.81
N LYS A 414 -0.41 36.37 -11.93
CA LYS A 414 0.74 37.22 -12.27
C LYS A 414 1.95 36.41 -12.73
N ALA A 415 2.23 35.27 -12.08
CA ALA A 415 3.34 34.42 -12.48
C ALA A 415 3.09 33.68 -13.81
N MET A 416 1.84 33.34 -14.12
CA MET A 416 1.45 32.64 -15.35
C MET A 416 1.32 33.57 -16.56
N GLN A 417 1.00 34.86 -16.33
CA GLN A 417 0.72 35.84 -17.39
C GLN A 417 1.80 35.93 -18.47
N PRO A 418 3.12 36.02 -18.16
CA PRO A 418 4.14 36.13 -19.20
C PRO A 418 4.14 34.93 -20.17
N VAL A 419 3.88 33.73 -19.64
CA VAL A 419 3.83 32.51 -20.45
C VAL A 419 2.55 32.47 -21.29
N ALA A 420 1.41 32.87 -20.71
CA ALA A 420 0.15 32.99 -21.43
C ALA A 420 0.28 33.98 -22.62
N ASP A 421 0.88 35.15 -22.37
CA ASP A 421 1.18 36.16 -23.38
C ASP A 421 2.10 35.63 -24.48
N LYS A 422 3.18 34.92 -24.10
CA LYS A 422 4.12 34.30 -25.05
C LYS A 422 3.43 33.28 -25.95
N LEU A 423 2.47 32.52 -25.42
CA LEU A 423 1.74 31.50 -26.15
C LEU A 423 0.51 32.05 -26.89
N GLY A 424 0.13 33.30 -26.67
CA GLY A 424 -1.05 33.93 -27.29
C GLY A 424 -2.37 33.35 -26.78
N ILE A 425 -2.43 32.93 -25.52
CA ILE A 425 -3.61 32.34 -24.87
C ILE A 425 -3.91 33.07 -23.55
N THR A 426 -5.09 32.82 -22.98
CA THR A 426 -5.45 33.29 -21.65
C THR A 426 -4.74 32.49 -20.54
N VAL A 427 -4.72 33.04 -19.33
CA VAL A 427 -4.15 32.36 -18.16
C VAL A 427 -4.97 31.11 -17.79
N GLU A 428 -6.29 31.15 -17.98
CA GLU A 428 -7.20 30.01 -17.79
C GLU A 428 -6.95 28.89 -18.81
N GLU A 429 -6.72 29.23 -20.08
CA GLU A 429 -6.35 28.24 -21.10
C GLU A 429 -4.99 27.61 -20.79
N LEU A 430 -4.02 28.40 -20.32
CA LEU A 430 -2.73 27.87 -19.85
C LEU A 430 -2.90 26.94 -18.64
N ALA A 431 -3.71 27.34 -17.66
CA ALA A 431 -4.02 26.52 -16.49
C ALA A 431 -4.67 25.19 -16.88
N THR A 432 -5.63 25.22 -17.82
CA THR A 432 -6.30 24.03 -18.33
C THR A 432 -5.31 23.10 -19.03
N LYS A 433 -4.43 23.63 -19.89
CA LYS A 433 -3.38 22.86 -20.56
C LYS A 433 -2.43 22.18 -19.58
N ILE A 434 -2.07 22.85 -18.48
CA ILE A 434 -1.22 22.27 -17.42
C ILE A 434 -1.93 21.07 -16.77
N LEU A 435 -3.18 21.24 -16.34
CA LEU A 435 -3.94 20.15 -15.70
C LEU A 435 -4.26 19.01 -16.69
N ASP A 436 -4.44 19.30 -17.98
CA ASP A 436 -4.61 18.27 -19.01
C ASP A 436 -3.38 17.38 -19.16
N LYS A 437 -2.16 17.93 -19.09
CA LYS A 437 -0.93 17.12 -19.14
C LYS A 437 -0.80 16.18 -17.94
N ASP A 438 -1.22 16.63 -16.75
CA ASP A 438 -1.26 15.76 -15.58
C ASP A 438 -2.34 14.69 -15.71
N TYR A 439 -3.54 15.08 -16.16
CA TYR A 439 -4.66 14.17 -16.41
C TYR A 439 -4.30 13.05 -17.40
N ASP A 440 -3.59 13.34 -18.48
CA ASP A 440 -3.25 12.34 -19.49
C ASP A 440 -2.43 11.20 -18.88
N LYS A 441 -1.51 11.51 -17.96
CA LYS A 441 -0.70 10.50 -17.25
C LYS A 441 -1.51 9.73 -16.22
N VAL A 442 -2.28 10.47 -15.42
CA VAL A 442 -3.10 9.93 -14.34
C VAL A 442 -4.17 9.00 -14.89
N SER A 443 -4.91 9.42 -15.92
CA SER A 443 -6.03 8.65 -16.47
C SER A 443 -5.57 7.31 -17.07
N LEU A 444 -4.42 7.26 -17.74
CA LEU A 444 -3.83 6.00 -18.21
C LEU A 444 -3.50 5.06 -17.03
N CYS A 445 -2.95 5.61 -15.95
CA CYS A 445 -2.62 4.85 -14.76
C CYS A 445 -3.88 4.28 -14.08
N ILE A 446 -4.90 5.11 -13.89
CA ILE A 446 -6.18 4.72 -13.28
C ILE A 446 -6.87 3.65 -14.12
N LYS A 447 -7.00 3.86 -15.44
CA LYS A 447 -7.66 2.90 -16.35
C LYS A 447 -6.98 1.54 -16.30
N SER A 448 -5.66 1.50 -16.33
CA SER A 448 -4.93 0.23 -16.27
C SER A 448 -5.01 -0.47 -14.91
N LEU A 449 -5.17 0.26 -13.79
CA LEU A 449 -5.48 -0.36 -12.50
C LEU A 449 -6.93 -0.88 -12.46
N ALA A 450 -7.88 -0.09 -12.94
CA ALA A 450 -9.28 -0.48 -13.00
C ALA A 450 -9.49 -1.73 -13.88
N GLU A 451 -8.81 -1.83 -15.02
CA GLU A 451 -8.81 -3.01 -15.88
C GLU A 451 -8.16 -4.22 -15.18
N LYS A 452 -6.96 -4.06 -14.60
CA LYS A 452 -6.23 -5.16 -13.95
C LYS A 452 -7.02 -5.80 -12.80
N TYR A 453 -7.75 -5.00 -12.04
CA TYR A 453 -8.53 -5.47 -10.90
C TYR A 453 -10.03 -5.59 -11.21
N GLU A 454 -10.45 -5.41 -12.46
CA GLU A 454 -11.84 -5.51 -12.88
C GLU A 454 -12.77 -4.66 -11.99
N LEU A 455 -12.37 -3.40 -11.75
CA LEU A 455 -13.21 -2.46 -11.03
C LEU A 455 -14.40 -2.06 -11.88
N ASP A 456 -15.58 -2.15 -11.29
CA ASP A 456 -16.80 -1.66 -11.88
C ASP A 456 -16.77 -0.13 -12.00
N HIS A 457 -16.71 0.37 -13.24
CA HIS A 457 -16.66 1.80 -13.54
C HIS A 457 -17.85 2.58 -12.96
N ASP A 458 -19.03 1.96 -12.81
CA ASP A 458 -20.24 2.64 -12.32
C ASP A 458 -20.32 2.72 -10.78
N ALA A 459 -19.49 1.94 -10.10
CA ALA A 459 -19.33 1.96 -8.64
C ALA A 459 -18.00 2.58 -8.19
N MET A 460 -17.04 2.75 -9.11
CA MET A 460 -15.71 3.29 -8.82
C MET A 460 -15.76 4.79 -8.53
N LYS A 461 -15.01 5.21 -7.50
CA LYS A 461 -14.79 6.62 -7.14
C LYS A 461 -13.31 6.92 -6.90
N LEU A 462 -12.92 8.18 -7.03
CA LEU A 462 -11.58 8.64 -6.69
C LEU A 462 -11.52 9.10 -5.23
N VAL A 463 -10.61 8.56 -4.45
CA VAL A 463 -10.39 8.94 -3.06
C VAL A 463 -9.11 9.77 -2.98
N GLY A 464 -9.27 11.09 -2.89
CA GLY A 464 -8.18 12.03 -2.92
C GLY A 464 -7.48 12.16 -1.57
N CYS A 465 -6.15 11.96 -1.57
CA CYS A 465 -5.32 11.95 -0.37
C CYS A 465 -4.12 12.89 -0.50
N GLY A 466 -3.53 13.28 0.63
CA GLY A 466 -2.36 14.16 0.66
C GLY A 466 -2.70 15.64 0.45
N GLY A 467 -1.73 16.51 0.77
CA GLY A 467 -1.94 17.97 0.77
C GLY A 467 -2.24 18.58 -0.60
N GLY A 468 -1.88 17.90 -1.70
CA GLY A 468 -2.16 18.33 -3.07
C GLY A 468 -3.45 17.78 -3.68
N ALA A 469 -4.23 16.97 -2.94
CA ALA A 469 -5.39 16.26 -3.49
C ALA A 469 -6.36 17.19 -4.23
N ALA A 470 -6.72 18.30 -3.59
CA ALA A 470 -7.68 19.27 -4.12
C ALA A 470 -7.21 19.94 -5.43
N ALA A 471 -5.91 19.95 -5.71
CA ALA A 471 -5.38 20.56 -6.93
C ALA A 471 -5.54 19.68 -8.19
N LEU A 472 -5.72 18.36 -8.04
CA LEU A 472 -5.69 17.45 -9.19
C LEU A 472 -6.86 16.45 -9.21
N VAL A 473 -7.28 15.93 -8.06
CA VAL A 473 -8.32 14.89 -7.98
C VAL A 473 -9.66 15.38 -8.52
N PRO A 474 -10.19 16.57 -8.17
CA PRO A 474 -11.47 17.05 -8.70
C PRO A 474 -11.44 17.21 -10.23
N TYR A 475 -10.32 17.69 -10.77
CA TYR A 475 -10.14 17.86 -12.21
C TYR A 475 -10.18 16.52 -12.94
N CYS A 476 -9.41 15.53 -12.45
CA CYS A 476 -9.41 14.18 -13.01
C CYS A 476 -10.78 13.50 -12.90
N ALA A 477 -11.42 13.56 -11.74
CA ALA A 477 -12.73 12.98 -11.51
C ALA A 477 -13.78 13.51 -12.51
N LYS A 478 -13.84 14.84 -12.67
CA LYS A 478 -14.74 15.49 -13.64
C LYS A 478 -14.49 15.02 -15.07
N LYS A 479 -13.22 14.94 -15.49
CA LYS A 479 -12.87 14.55 -16.87
C LYS A 479 -13.11 13.06 -17.14
N MET A 480 -13.07 12.21 -16.11
CA MET A 480 -13.39 10.78 -16.19
C MET A 480 -14.89 10.49 -16.02
N GLY A 481 -15.69 11.45 -15.57
CA GLY A 481 -17.09 11.21 -15.22
C GLY A 481 -17.25 10.33 -13.98
N LEU A 482 -16.35 10.48 -13.01
CA LEU A 482 -16.36 9.72 -11.75
C LEU A 482 -16.66 10.63 -10.57
N ASP A 483 -17.25 10.04 -9.53
CA ASP A 483 -17.35 10.69 -8.23
C ASP A 483 -15.99 10.74 -7.54
N TYR A 484 -15.82 11.70 -6.63
CA TYR A 484 -14.63 11.77 -5.78
C TYR A 484 -14.98 12.15 -4.34
N ASP A 485 -14.10 11.78 -3.42
CA ASP A 485 -14.13 12.22 -2.02
C ASP A 485 -12.73 12.68 -1.61
N ILE A 486 -12.65 13.83 -0.92
CA ILE A 486 -11.42 14.32 -0.28
C ILE A 486 -11.77 14.48 1.20
N PRO A 487 -11.26 13.61 2.07
CA PRO A 487 -11.69 13.61 3.46
C PRO A 487 -11.12 14.77 4.25
N GLU A 488 -11.74 15.06 5.39
CA GLU A 488 -11.07 15.82 6.44
C GLU A 488 -9.80 15.08 6.86
N ASN A 489 -8.72 15.85 7.06
CA ASN A 489 -7.41 15.33 7.47
C ASN A 489 -6.69 14.50 6.38
N ALA A 490 -7.04 14.69 5.10
CA ALA A 490 -6.36 14.07 3.96
C ALA A 490 -4.84 14.27 4.00
N GLU A 491 -4.36 15.34 4.62
CA GLU A 491 -2.94 15.65 4.77
C GLU A 491 -2.20 14.77 5.79
N VAL A 492 -2.89 14.08 6.69
CA VAL A 492 -2.32 13.13 7.67
C VAL A 492 -2.85 11.71 7.51
N ILE A 493 -3.46 11.39 6.36
CA ILE A 493 -4.10 10.10 6.10
C ILE A 493 -3.14 8.90 6.22
N SER A 494 -1.86 9.08 5.88
CA SER A 494 -0.83 8.07 6.08
C SER A 494 -0.69 7.70 7.56
N SER A 495 -0.52 8.69 8.44
CA SER A 495 -0.42 8.47 9.89
C SER A 495 -1.70 7.87 10.49
N ILE A 496 -2.88 8.23 9.97
CA ILE A 496 -4.15 7.59 10.33
C ILE A 496 -4.12 6.10 9.94
N GLY A 497 -3.71 5.80 8.70
CA GLY A 497 -3.58 4.43 8.23
C GLY A 497 -2.58 3.61 9.05
N VAL A 498 -1.45 4.19 9.44
CA VAL A 498 -0.50 3.56 10.37
C VAL A 498 -1.16 3.25 11.72
N ALA A 499 -1.93 4.19 12.30
CA ALA A 499 -2.60 4.00 13.59
C ALA A 499 -3.70 2.93 13.55
N LEU A 500 -4.36 2.77 12.40
CA LEU A 500 -5.43 1.80 12.18
C LEU A 500 -4.94 0.45 11.66
N ALA A 501 -3.71 0.35 11.19
CA ALA A 501 -3.18 -0.86 10.55
C ALA A 501 -3.27 -2.09 11.47
N MET A 502 -3.53 -3.23 10.84
CA MET A 502 -3.62 -4.53 11.48
C MET A 502 -2.38 -5.36 11.14
N VAL A 503 -2.07 -6.32 12.00
CA VAL A 503 -1.07 -7.34 11.67
C VAL A 503 -1.58 -8.11 10.46
N ARG A 504 -0.72 -8.30 9.47
CA ARG A 504 -1.02 -9.04 8.27
C ARG A 504 0.17 -9.91 7.93
N ASP A 505 -0.05 -11.15 7.55
CA ASP A 505 0.98 -11.98 6.94
C ASP A 505 0.42 -12.84 5.80
N VAL A 506 1.30 -13.24 4.89
CA VAL A 506 0.93 -13.94 3.66
C VAL A 506 1.81 -15.15 3.48
N VAL A 507 1.18 -16.31 3.29
CA VAL A 507 1.84 -17.57 2.97
C VAL A 507 1.39 -18.01 1.60
N GLU A 508 2.35 -18.26 0.70
CA GLU A 508 2.08 -18.67 -0.68
C GLU A 508 2.78 -19.98 -1.00
N ARG A 509 2.09 -20.90 -1.67
CA ARG A 509 2.66 -22.18 -2.11
C ARG A 509 2.11 -22.57 -3.48
N VAL A 510 2.92 -23.24 -4.29
CA VAL A 510 2.44 -23.85 -5.54
C VAL A 510 2.00 -25.27 -5.22
N ILE A 511 0.69 -25.51 -5.28
CA ILE A 511 0.04 -26.78 -4.98
C ILE A 511 -0.82 -27.15 -6.20
N PRO A 512 -0.34 -28.02 -7.10
CA PRO A 512 -1.15 -28.48 -8.23
C PRO A 512 -2.39 -29.21 -7.72
N ASN A 513 -3.58 -28.72 -8.08
CA ASN A 513 -4.88 -29.25 -7.65
C ASN A 513 -5.00 -29.38 -6.11
N PRO A 514 -5.06 -28.26 -5.38
CA PRO A 514 -5.02 -28.28 -3.92
C PRO A 514 -6.22 -29.01 -3.31
N SER A 515 -5.96 -29.91 -2.37
CA SER A 515 -7.00 -30.55 -1.57
C SER A 515 -7.47 -29.65 -0.41
N GLN A 516 -8.58 -30.02 0.25
CA GLN A 516 -9.03 -29.32 1.46
C GLN A 516 -7.97 -29.35 2.57
N GLU A 517 -7.25 -30.47 2.73
CA GLU A 517 -6.21 -30.59 3.77
C GLU A 517 -5.02 -29.68 3.46
N ASP A 518 -4.59 -29.61 2.20
CA ASP A 518 -3.51 -28.70 1.78
C ASP A 518 -3.83 -27.24 2.10
N ILE A 519 -5.08 -26.82 1.83
CA ILE A 519 -5.53 -25.46 2.11
C ILE A 519 -5.64 -25.21 3.61
N LYS A 520 -6.08 -26.21 4.38
CA LYS A 520 -6.18 -26.13 5.84
C LYS A 520 -4.80 -26.01 6.50
N GLU A 521 -3.81 -26.77 6.06
CA GLU A 521 -2.42 -26.65 6.51
C GLU A 521 -1.85 -25.26 6.21
N LEU A 522 -2.06 -24.76 4.98
CA LEU A 522 -1.60 -23.42 4.59
C LEU A 522 -2.29 -22.31 5.40
N LYS A 523 -3.59 -22.46 5.69
CA LYS A 523 -4.37 -21.56 6.54
C LYS A 523 -3.79 -21.50 7.95
N GLN A 524 -3.44 -22.66 8.53
CA GLN A 524 -2.81 -22.74 9.85
C GLN A 524 -1.42 -22.09 9.86
N GLU A 525 -0.59 -22.34 8.84
CA GLU A 525 0.72 -21.69 8.70
C GLU A 525 0.59 -20.15 8.64
N ALA A 526 -0.41 -19.64 7.92
CA ALA A 526 -0.68 -18.20 7.87
C ALA A 526 -1.12 -17.63 9.23
N VAL A 527 -1.95 -18.35 10.00
CA VAL A 527 -2.31 -17.99 11.38
C VAL A 527 -1.06 -17.89 12.24
N ASP A 528 -0.23 -18.93 12.25
CA ASP A 528 0.99 -18.98 13.06
C ASP A 528 1.95 -17.85 12.68
N SER A 529 2.07 -17.53 11.38
CA SER A 529 2.88 -16.41 10.89
C SER A 529 2.36 -15.04 11.35
N ALA A 530 1.04 -14.85 11.37
CA ALA A 530 0.44 -13.63 11.90
C ALA A 530 0.64 -13.50 13.41
N ILE A 531 0.52 -14.59 14.18
CA ILE A 531 0.80 -14.60 15.62
C ILE A 531 2.27 -14.20 15.88
N ASN A 532 3.21 -14.80 15.14
CA ASN A 532 4.64 -14.45 15.23
C ASN A 532 4.90 -12.98 14.87
N SER A 533 4.06 -12.39 14.01
CA SER A 533 4.11 -10.96 13.65
C SER A 533 3.49 -10.02 14.68
N GLY A 534 2.90 -10.55 15.75
CA GLY A 534 2.32 -9.80 16.86
C GLY A 534 0.78 -9.77 16.88
N ALA A 535 0.10 -10.62 16.10
CA ALA A 535 -1.35 -10.70 16.12
C ALA A 535 -1.85 -11.47 17.35
N ASP A 536 -2.94 -10.99 17.94
CA ASP A 536 -3.71 -11.73 18.93
C ASP A 536 -4.43 -12.91 18.26
N PRO A 537 -4.27 -14.16 18.74
CA PRO A 537 -4.83 -15.34 18.09
C PRO A 537 -6.35 -15.29 17.88
N ASP A 538 -7.09 -14.73 18.82
CA ASP A 538 -8.56 -14.68 18.78
C ASP A 538 -9.08 -13.64 17.78
N SER A 539 -8.20 -12.74 17.31
CA SER A 539 -8.52 -11.68 16.36
C SER A 539 -8.30 -12.05 14.89
N ILE A 540 -7.65 -13.18 14.61
CA ILE A 540 -7.15 -13.52 13.27
C ILE A 540 -8.27 -14.00 12.35
N GLU A 541 -8.32 -13.40 11.16
CA GLU A 541 -9.12 -13.83 10.03
C GLU A 541 -8.17 -14.24 8.89
N VAL A 542 -8.50 -15.33 8.20
CA VAL A 542 -7.70 -15.82 7.06
C VAL A 542 -8.55 -15.88 5.81
N HIS A 543 -8.03 -15.29 4.74
CA HIS A 543 -8.58 -15.37 3.39
C HIS A 543 -7.68 -16.24 2.52
N VAL A 544 -8.26 -17.05 1.63
CA VAL A 544 -7.51 -17.93 0.73
C VAL A 544 -7.88 -17.62 -0.72
N GLU A 545 -6.86 -17.43 -1.55
CA GLU A 545 -6.96 -17.23 -2.99
C GLU A 545 -6.28 -18.41 -3.71
N ILE A 546 -6.89 -18.93 -4.77
CA ILE A 546 -6.35 -20.02 -5.58
C ILE A 546 -6.27 -19.57 -7.04
N ASP A 547 -5.05 -19.49 -7.56
CA ASP A 547 -4.79 -19.29 -8.99
C ASP A 547 -4.77 -20.65 -9.71
N ALA A 548 -5.86 -20.96 -10.41
CA ALA A 548 -6.03 -22.21 -11.14
C ALA A 548 -5.03 -22.40 -12.30
N GLN A 549 -4.48 -21.31 -12.87
CA GLN A 549 -3.53 -21.41 -13.98
C GLN A 549 -2.14 -21.81 -13.51
N THR A 550 -1.70 -21.27 -12.37
CA THR A 550 -0.36 -21.53 -11.84
C THR A 550 -0.34 -22.59 -10.74
N GLY A 551 -1.51 -22.97 -10.22
CA GLY A 551 -1.63 -23.80 -9.01
C GLY A 551 -1.15 -23.07 -7.76
N LYS A 552 -1.03 -21.74 -7.78
CA LYS A 552 -0.60 -20.97 -6.61
C LYS A 552 -1.77 -20.81 -5.64
N VAL A 553 -1.55 -21.20 -4.40
CA VAL A 553 -2.47 -20.97 -3.28
C VAL A 553 -1.85 -19.92 -2.37
N THR A 554 -2.63 -18.89 -2.06
CA THR A 554 -2.24 -17.76 -1.21
C THR A 554 -3.16 -17.72 0.00
N ALA A 555 -2.62 -17.86 1.21
CA ALA A 555 -3.33 -17.65 2.47
C ALA A 555 -2.90 -16.32 3.10
N ILE A 556 -3.86 -15.43 3.36
CA ILE A 556 -3.65 -14.09 3.90
C ILE A 556 -4.29 -14.03 5.29
N ALA A 557 -3.48 -13.99 6.33
CA ALA A 557 -3.95 -13.83 7.70
C ALA A 557 -3.89 -12.34 8.12
N THR A 558 -4.94 -11.83 8.74
CA THR A 558 -5.02 -10.46 9.27
C THR A 558 -5.59 -10.47 10.68
N GLY A 559 -4.99 -9.74 11.63
CA GLY A 559 -5.43 -9.68 13.03
C GLY A 559 -5.00 -8.39 13.75
N SER A 560 -5.61 -8.10 14.90
CA SER A 560 -5.21 -6.98 15.77
C SER A 560 -4.10 -7.39 16.74
N THR A 561 -3.32 -6.44 17.24
CA THR A 561 -2.28 -6.69 18.27
C THR A 561 -2.83 -6.83 19.69
N GLU A 562 -4.11 -6.54 19.90
CA GLU A 562 -4.74 -6.47 21.21
C GLU A 562 -5.90 -7.48 21.29
N VAL A 563 -6.05 -8.10 22.47
CA VAL A 563 -7.19 -8.95 22.82
C VAL A 563 -8.46 -8.12 22.72
N LYS A 564 -9.35 -8.48 21.80
CA LYS A 564 -10.71 -7.93 21.78
C LYS A 564 -11.48 -8.49 22.98
N ALA A 565 -11.98 -7.61 23.84
CA ALA A 565 -13.42 -7.66 24.09
C ALA A 565 -14.06 -7.20 22.77
N THR A 566 -14.79 -8.09 22.12
CA THR A 566 -15.44 -7.86 20.83
C THR A 566 -16.31 -6.59 20.89
N ASP A 567 -16.38 -5.86 19.77
CA ASP A 567 -17.12 -4.61 19.51
C ASP A 567 -16.52 -3.29 20.02
N LEU A 568 -15.69 -2.68 19.17
CA LEU A 568 -15.09 -1.36 19.41
C LEU A 568 -15.66 -0.25 18.52
N LEU A 569 -16.39 -0.56 17.44
CA LEU A 569 -17.14 0.47 16.70
C LEU A 569 -18.58 0.48 17.19
N LYS A 570 -19.13 1.68 17.43
CA LYS A 570 -20.57 1.86 17.68
C LYS A 570 -21.35 1.10 16.60
N GLU A 571 -22.28 0.23 17.02
CA GLU A 571 -23.10 -0.49 16.06
C GLU A 571 -23.88 0.51 15.19
N CYS A 572 -23.67 0.41 13.89
CA CYS A 572 -24.42 1.09 12.86
C CYS A 572 -25.87 0.62 12.96
N ASP A 573 -26.76 1.57 13.23
CA ASP A 573 -28.20 1.31 13.16
C ASP A 573 -28.68 1.34 11.70
N GLU A 574 -29.94 0.96 11.50
CA GLU A 574 -30.54 0.91 10.16
C GLU A 574 -30.62 2.29 9.48
N ASN A 575 -30.82 3.36 10.26
CA ASN A 575 -30.91 4.72 9.74
C ASN A 575 -29.53 5.19 9.25
N GLU A 576 -28.49 4.91 10.01
CA GLU A 576 -27.11 5.18 9.65
C GLU A 576 -26.70 4.36 8.41
N ALA A 577 -27.04 3.07 8.37
CA ALA A 577 -26.78 2.21 7.23
C ALA A 577 -27.48 2.73 5.96
N THR A 578 -28.74 3.16 6.09
CA THR A 578 -29.51 3.76 4.99
C THR A 578 -28.85 5.04 4.50
N LYS A 579 -28.42 5.95 5.39
CA LYS A 579 -27.71 7.18 5.00
C LYS A 579 -26.41 6.89 4.25
N LEU A 580 -25.61 5.93 4.74
CA LEU A 580 -24.36 5.52 4.11
C LEU A 580 -24.61 4.99 2.69
N VAL A 581 -25.61 4.12 2.54
CA VAL A 581 -25.97 3.52 1.25
C VAL A 581 -26.60 4.52 0.30
N THR A 582 -27.45 5.45 0.78
CA THR A 582 -27.97 6.55 -0.05
C THR A 582 -26.84 7.47 -0.55
N LYS A 583 -25.86 7.79 0.30
CA LYS A 583 -24.68 8.54 -0.13
C LYS A 583 -23.88 7.77 -1.19
N ASP A 584 -23.72 6.46 -1.02
CA ASP A 584 -22.91 5.61 -1.92
C ASP A 584 -23.59 5.31 -3.27
N PHE A 585 -24.90 5.08 -3.29
CA PHE A 585 -25.64 4.91 -4.56
C PHE A 585 -25.65 6.18 -5.40
N GLY A 586 -25.60 7.34 -4.75
CA GLY A 586 -25.65 8.65 -5.37
C GLY A 586 -27.06 9.25 -5.40
N LYS A 587 -27.15 10.55 -5.68
CA LYS A 587 -28.39 11.34 -5.58
C LYS A 587 -29.48 10.93 -6.59
N ASP A 588 -29.10 10.27 -7.67
CA ASP A 588 -30.00 9.90 -8.78
C ASP A 588 -30.75 8.58 -8.53
N VAL A 589 -30.39 7.84 -7.47
CA VAL A 589 -31.01 6.56 -7.11
C VAL A 589 -31.99 6.79 -5.96
N THR A 590 -33.29 6.63 -6.23
CA THR A 590 -34.36 6.93 -5.27
C THR A 590 -35.09 5.69 -4.75
N ASP A 591 -34.94 4.55 -5.40
CA ASP A 591 -35.65 3.29 -5.12
C ASP A 591 -34.85 2.34 -4.21
N ILE A 592 -34.08 2.90 -3.27
CA ILE A 592 -33.26 2.12 -2.35
C ILE A 592 -34.15 1.36 -1.37
N LYS A 593 -34.04 0.04 -1.36
CA LYS A 593 -34.82 -0.87 -0.50
C LYS A 593 -33.89 -1.74 0.34
N LEU A 594 -34.12 -1.77 1.65
CA LEU A 594 -33.56 -2.81 2.52
C LEU A 594 -34.26 -4.14 2.23
N SER A 595 -33.60 -5.07 1.53
CA SER A 595 -34.19 -6.33 1.10
C SER A 595 -33.99 -7.46 2.11
N ILE A 596 -32.82 -7.49 2.75
CA ILE A 596 -32.48 -8.46 3.78
C ILE A 596 -31.88 -7.74 4.99
N LYS A 597 -32.32 -8.14 6.18
CA LYS A 597 -31.72 -7.77 7.47
C LYS A 597 -31.54 -9.02 8.33
N ASN A 598 -30.42 -9.10 9.03
CA ASN A 598 -30.23 -10.02 10.16
C ASN A 598 -29.48 -9.27 11.29
N ASP A 599 -29.01 -9.98 12.32
CA ASP A 599 -28.25 -9.39 13.41
C ASP A 599 -26.85 -8.90 13.01
N LYS A 600 -26.34 -9.27 11.82
CA LYS A 600 -24.96 -8.96 11.37
C LYS A 600 -24.86 -8.03 10.16
N PHE A 601 -25.88 -7.98 9.31
CA PHE A 601 -25.83 -7.28 8.02
C PHE A 601 -27.16 -6.61 7.66
N PHE A 602 -27.02 -5.53 6.89
CA PHE A 602 -28.09 -4.87 6.14
C PHE A 602 -27.78 -5.00 4.64
N VAL A 603 -28.70 -5.58 3.87
CA VAL A 603 -28.57 -5.72 2.42
C VAL A 603 -29.57 -4.82 1.73
N PHE A 604 -29.05 -3.90 0.93
CA PHE A 604 -29.84 -2.94 0.17
C PHE A 604 -29.78 -3.26 -1.31
N GLU A 605 -30.93 -3.13 -1.97
CA GLU A 605 -31.10 -3.27 -3.41
C GLU A 605 -31.66 -1.95 -3.97
N ALA A 606 -31.20 -1.57 -5.16
CA ALA A 606 -31.72 -0.42 -5.89
C ALA A 606 -31.52 -0.59 -7.40
N THR A 607 -32.37 0.02 -8.21
CA THR A 607 -32.24 0.01 -9.66
C THR A 607 -31.34 1.16 -10.11
N LYS A 608 -30.10 0.86 -10.49
CA LYS A 608 -29.17 1.87 -11.06
C LYS A 608 -28.89 1.53 -12.51
N LYS A 609 -29.16 2.47 -13.42
CA LYS A 609 -28.96 2.32 -14.88
C LYS A 609 -29.61 1.04 -15.46
N GLY A 610 -30.77 0.63 -14.93
CA GLY A 610 -31.50 -0.56 -15.37
C GLY A 610 -30.96 -1.90 -14.86
N LYS A 611 -29.97 -1.90 -13.95
CA LYS A 611 -29.40 -3.09 -13.30
C LYS A 611 -29.78 -3.14 -11.82
N ASN A 612 -29.89 -4.35 -11.26
CA ASN A 612 -30.14 -4.53 -9.83
C ASN A 612 -28.83 -4.39 -9.05
N SER A 613 -28.61 -3.23 -8.45
CA SER A 613 -27.40 -2.94 -7.71
C SER A 613 -27.56 -3.27 -6.22
N VAL A 614 -26.57 -3.96 -5.66
CA VAL A 614 -26.59 -4.48 -4.29
C VAL A 614 -25.52 -3.83 -3.44
N ARG A 615 -25.87 -3.49 -2.18
CA ARG A 615 -24.94 -3.04 -1.15
C ARG A 615 -25.13 -3.86 0.12
N ILE A 616 -24.06 -4.48 0.62
CA ILE A 616 -24.08 -5.14 1.93
C ILE A 616 -23.32 -4.28 2.92
N VAL A 617 -24.00 -3.85 3.98
CA VAL A 617 -23.44 -3.08 5.09
C VAL A 617 -23.31 -3.96 6.32
N ASP A 618 -22.15 -4.00 6.93
CA ASP A 618 -21.97 -4.68 8.22
C ASP A 618 -22.48 -3.82 9.39
N ARG A 619 -22.59 -4.42 10.58
CA ARG A 619 -22.96 -3.69 11.81
C ARG A 619 -21.99 -2.59 12.22
N LYS A 620 -20.86 -2.45 11.55
CA LYS A 620 -19.87 -1.39 11.80
C LYS A 620 -20.00 -0.24 10.81
N GLY A 621 -20.96 -0.33 9.87
CA GLY A 621 -21.22 0.69 8.87
C GLY A 621 -20.17 0.69 7.74
N PHE A 622 -19.50 -0.44 7.49
CA PHE A 622 -18.71 -0.63 6.28
C PHE A 622 -19.61 -1.23 5.20
N ILE A 623 -19.58 -0.62 4.02
CA ILE A 623 -20.15 -1.24 2.81
C ILE A 623 -19.13 -2.28 2.34
N LYS A 624 -19.40 -3.56 2.59
CA LYS A 624 -18.50 -4.68 2.33
C LYS A 624 -18.62 -5.25 0.93
N VAL A 625 -19.80 -5.12 0.33
CA VAL A 625 -20.10 -5.61 -1.02
C VAL A 625 -20.77 -4.49 -1.81
N GLN A 626 -20.29 -4.24 -3.02
CA GLN A 626 -20.83 -3.25 -3.94
C GLN A 626 -20.88 -3.84 -5.35
N CYS A 627 -22.05 -4.31 -5.74
CA CYS A 627 -22.30 -4.89 -7.07
C CYS A 627 -23.24 -3.97 -7.85
N SER A 628 -22.99 -3.73 -9.14
CA SER A 628 -23.93 -3.00 -9.99
C SER A 628 -25.01 -3.89 -10.58
N ASN A 629 -24.75 -5.19 -10.73
CA ASN A 629 -25.71 -6.18 -11.19
C ASN A 629 -25.57 -7.47 -10.36
N ALA A 630 -26.49 -7.70 -9.45
CA ALA A 630 -26.45 -8.87 -8.61
C ALA A 630 -27.84 -9.39 -8.22
N PHE A 631 -27.88 -10.67 -7.90
CA PHE A 631 -29.02 -11.35 -7.32
C PHE A 631 -28.73 -11.70 -5.86
N VAL A 632 -29.72 -11.53 -4.99
CA VAL A 632 -29.59 -11.76 -3.55
C VAL A 632 -30.61 -12.79 -3.10
N THR A 633 -30.18 -13.78 -2.31
CA THR A 633 -31.07 -14.77 -1.69
C THR A 633 -30.59 -15.21 -0.31
N LYS A 634 -31.48 -15.88 0.44
CA LYS A 634 -31.15 -16.56 1.70
C LYS A 634 -31.35 -18.06 1.54
N CYS A 635 -30.49 -18.84 2.16
CA CYS A 635 -30.71 -20.26 2.33
C CYS A 635 -30.08 -20.76 3.63
N LYS A 636 -30.39 -22.01 4.00
CA LYS A 636 -29.67 -22.71 5.06
C LYS A 636 -28.37 -23.27 4.50
N ILE A 637 -27.35 -23.39 5.35
CA ILE A 637 -26.10 -24.08 4.97
C ILE A 637 -26.38 -25.50 4.43
N ALA A 638 -27.40 -26.22 4.92
CA ALA A 638 -27.77 -27.52 4.34
C ALA A 638 -28.03 -27.51 2.83
N ASN A 639 -28.47 -26.38 2.27
CA ASN A 639 -28.97 -26.26 0.90
C ASN A 639 -28.11 -25.34 0.02
N TYR A 640 -26.96 -24.84 0.52
CA TYR A 640 -26.23 -23.79 -0.19
C TYR A 640 -25.74 -24.23 -1.57
N LYS A 641 -25.30 -25.50 -1.72
CA LYS A 641 -24.79 -26.03 -3.00
C LYS A 641 -25.86 -25.98 -4.09
N GLU A 642 -27.08 -26.42 -3.80
CA GLU A 642 -28.20 -26.37 -4.74
C GLU A 642 -28.49 -24.94 -5.20
N VAL A 643 -28.47 -23.97 -4.27
CA VAL A 643 -28.72 -22.56 -4.58
C VAL A 643 -27.58 -21.97 -5.42
N VAL A 644 -26.32 -22.28 -5.10
CA VAL A 644 -25.15 -21.83 -5.85
C VAL A 644 -25.15 -22.42 -7.26
N GLU A 645 -25.46 -23.70 -7.43
CA GLU A 645 -25.58 -24.34 -8.75
C GLU A 645 -26.66 -23.68 -9.60
N GLN A 646 -27.83 -23.40 -9.01
CA GLN A 646 -28.91 -22.72 -9.70
C GLN A 646 -28.49 -21.33 -10.18
N LEU A 647 -27.87 -20.53 -9.30
CA LEU A 647 -27.40 -19.19 -9.65
C LEU A 647 -26.27 -19.20 -10.68
N TRP A 648 -25.42 -20.23 -10.66
CA TRP A 648 -24.31 -20.40 -11.60
C TRP A 648 -24.80 -20.47 -13.04
N GLU A 649 -25.92 -21.17 -13.25
CA GLU A 649 -26.54 -21.29 -14.57
C GLU A 649 -27.47 -20.12 -14.90
N GLU A 650 -28.32 -19.70 -13.95
CA GLU A 650 -29.33 -18.66 -14.20
C GLU A 650 -28.72 -17.27 -14.42
N GLN A 651 -27.59 -16.96 -13.79
CA GLN A 651 -26.97 -15.65 -13.91
C GLN A 651 -25.99 -15.58 -15.08
N ALA A 652 -25.50 -16.68 -15.63
CA ALA A 652 -24.42 -16.67 -16.62
C ALA A 652 -24.67 -15.74 -17.83
N GLU A 653 -23.71 -14.86 -18.12
CA GLU A 653 -23.75 -13.98 -19.30
C GLU A 653 -22.98 -14.62 -20.47
N PHE A 654 -23.68 -14.90 -21.56
CA PHE A 654 -23.09 -15.47 -22.77
C PHE A 654 -22.58 -14.36 -23.69
N ARG A 655 -21.26 -14.30 -23.88
CA ARG A 655 -20.58 -13.46 -24.88
C ARG A 655 -20.14 -14.32 -26.07
N THR A 656 -19.81 -13.67 -27.19
CA THR A 656 -19.48 -14.35 -28.46
C THR A 656 -18.39 -15.42 -28.32
N ASP A 657 -17.39 -15.18 -27.45
CA ASP A 657 -16.23 -16.06 -27.27
C ASP A 657 -16.02 -16.52 -25.81
N SER A 658 -16.95 -16.22 -24.89
CA SER A 658 -16.82 -16.58 -23.46
C SER A 658 -18.15 -16.63 -22.74
N VAL A 659 -18.21 -17.44 -21.69
CA VAL A 659 -19.31 -17.42 -20.71
C VAL A 659 -18.76 -16.74 -19.45
N ILE A 660 -19.41 -15.66 -19.03
CA ILE A 660 -19.10 -15.02 -17.75
C ILE A 660 -20.01 -15.66 -16.71
N ARG A 661 -19.38 -16.28 -15.72
CA ARG A 661 -20.05 -16.89 -14.57
C ARG A 661 -20.08 -15.89 -13.43
N PRO A 662 -21.08 -15.97 -12.53
CA PRO A 662 -21.18 -15.05 -11.41
C PRO A 662 -20.08 -15.26 -10.38
N ASP A 663 -19.61 -14.17 -9.80
CA ASP A 663 -18.90 -14.18 -8.52
C ASP A 663 -19.92 -14.30 -7.38
N TYR A 664 -19.56 -15.03 -6.32
CA TYR A 664 -20.42 -15.19 -5.14
C TYR A 664 -19.88 -14.41 -3.95
N PHE A 665 -20.77 -13.74 -3.21
CA PHE A 665 -20.51 -13.25 -1.87
C PHE A 665 -21.43 -13.97 -0.89
N ILE A 666 -20.85 -14.69 0.06
CA ILE A 666 -21.59 -15.42 1.10
C ILE A 666 -21.41 -14.73 2.43
N CYS A 667 -22.52 -14.33 3.06
CA CYS A 667 -22.53 -13.80 4.41
C CYS A 667 -22.94 -14.91 5.39
N TYR A 668 -22.08 -15.23 6.36
CA TYR A 668 -22.29 -16.26 7.36
C TYR A 668 -21.68 -15.83 8.71
N GLY A 669 -22.40 -16.02 9.82
CA GLY A 669 -22.07 -15.32 11.07
C GLY A 669 -21.80 -13.82 10.84
N PRO A 670 -20.74 -13.23 11.45
CA PRO A 670 -20.33 -11.85 11.18
C PRO A 670 -19.39 -11.68 9.97
N ARG A 671 -19.17 -12.72 9.16
CA ARG A 671 -18.19 -12.74 8.07
C ARG A 671 -18.85 -12.66 6.70
N ILE A 672 -18.10 -12.13 5.74
CA ILE A 672 -18.44 -12.16 4.31
C ILE A 672 -17.22 -12.73 3.58
N SER A 673 -17.43 -13.82 2.83
CA SER A 673 -16.44 -14.37 1.92
C SER A 673 -16.92 -14.21 0.49
N ASP A 674 -16.02 -13.80 -0.39
CA ASP A 674 -16.20 -13.74 -1.82
C ASP A 674 -15.49 -14.93 -2.50
N TYR A 675 -16.13 -15.48 -3.53
CA TYR A 675 -15.68 -16.65 -4.25
C TYR A 675 -15.82 -16.37 -5.75
N SER A 676 -14.68 -16.38 -6.42
CA SER A 676 -14.58 -16.28 -7.88
C SER A 676 -13.76 -17.47 -8.36
N ALA A 677 -14.29 -18.21 -9.32
CA ALA A 677 -13.59 -19.34 -9.93
C ALA A 677 -14.14 -19.59 -11.33
N ILE A 678 -13.35 -20.32 -12.13
CA ILE A 678 -13.68 -20.65 -13.52
C ILE A 678 -14.68 -21.82 -13.56
N ASP A 679 -14.66 -22.69 -12.54
CA ASP A 679 -15.53 -23.84 -12.41
C ASP A 679 -16.21 -23.93 -11.03
N LEU A 680 -17.34 -24.64 -11.02
CA LEU A 680 -18.21 -24.76 -9.87
C LEU A 680 -17.61 -25.66 -8.76
N GLU A 681 -16.77 -26.65 -9.11
CA GLU A 681 -16.15 -27.53 -8.12
C GLU A 681 -15.17 -26.76 -7.23
N GLN A 682 -14.41 -25.83 -7.81
CA GLN A 682 -13.53 -24.93 -7.08
C GLN A 682 -14.32 -23.98 -6.17
N ILE A 683 -15.47 -23.46 -6.62
CA ILE A 683 -16.38 -22.69 -5.76
C ILE A 683 -16.82 -23.53 -4.55
N TYR A 684 -17.24 -24.78 -4.77
CA TYR A 684 -17.63 -25.66 -3.68
C TYR A 684 -16.50 -25.96 -2.72
N LEU A 685 -15.29 -26.22 -3.23
CA LEU A 685 -14.10 -26.46 -2.40
C LEU A 685 -13.86 -25.29 -1.45
N LEU A 686 -13.87 -24.06 -1.97
CA LEU A 686 -13.65 -22.86 -1.17
C LEU A 686 -14.79 -22.61 -0.17
N MET A 687 -16.04 -22.79 -0.59
CA MET A 687 -17.19 -22.61 0.30
C MET A 687 -17.25 -23.69 1.40
N ASP A 688 -16.90 -24.95 1.10
CA ASP A 688 -16.87 -26.04 2.09
C ASP A 688 -15.82 -25.77 3.19
N LEU A 689 -14.72 -25.09 2.89
CA LEU A 689 -13.71 -24.72 3.90
C LEU A 689 -14.23 -23.73 4.95
N ASP A 690 -15.21 -22.91 4.58
CA ASP A 690 -15.80 -21.90 5.47
C ASP A 690 -17.13 -22.37 6.10
N LEU A 691 -17.88 -23.21 5.39
CA LEU A 691 -19.23 -23.65 5.77
C LEU A 691 -19.30 -25.11 6.27
N GLY A 692 -18.33 -25.96 5.95
CA GLY A 692 -18.41 -27.41 6.15
C GLY A 692 -18.54 -27.85 7.61
N ASP A 693 -17.86 -27.14 8.52
CA ASP A 693 -17.87 -27.43 9.97
C ASP A 693 -18.97 -26.65 10.73
N ARG A 694 -19.81 -25.88 10.03
CA ARG A 694 -20.86 -25.05 10.64
C ARG A 694 -22.18 -25.80 10.83
N ASP A 695 -23.07 -25.21 11.64
CA ASP A 695 -24.41 -25.74 11.80
C ASP A 695 -25.17 -25.67 10.47
N LYS A 696 -25.60 -26.83 9.97
CA LYS A 696 -26.36 -26.96 8.72
C LYS A 696 -27.69 -26.19 8.74
N GLN A 697 -28.22 -25.86 9.91
CA GLN A 697 -29.43 -25.06 10.06
C GLN A 697 -29.17 -23.55 10.10
N GLU A 698 -27.91 -23.10 10.19
CA GLU A 698 -27.55 -21.69 10.11
C GLU A 698 -28.02 -21.09 8.78
N GLU A 699 -28.68 -19.93 8.84
CA GLU A 699 -29.08 -19.17 7.65
C GLU A 699 -27.92 -18.31 7.16
N ILE A 700 -27.68 -18.33 5.85
CA ILE A 700 -26.68 -17.53 5.15
C ILE A 700 -27.32 -16.67 4.08
N ILE A 701 -26.63 -15.61 3.68
CA ILE A 701 -27.03 -14.75 2.56
C ILE A 701 -26.08 -15.04 1.41
N ILE A 702 -26.62 -15.29 0.21
CA ILE A 702 -25.87 -15.51 -1.02
C ILE A 702 -26.15 -14.34 -1.97
N VAL A 703 -25.09 -13.69 -2.43
CA VAL A 703 -25.15 -12.69 -3.51
C VAL A 703 -24.37 -13.23 -4.71
N ALA A 704 -25.01 -13.33 -5.87
CA ALA A 704 -24.36 -13.66 -7.14
C ALA A 704 -24.25 -12.39 -7.98
N SER A 705 -23.05 -12.03 -8.43
CA SER A 705 -22.74 -10.77 -9.12
C SER A 705 -22.04 -11.01 -10.46
N ILE A 706 -22.37 -10.19 -11.46
CA ILE A 706 -21.76 -10.22 -12.81
C ILE A 706 -21.37 -8.83 -13.29
#